data_AF-A0A183CG16-F1
#
_entry.id   AF-A0A183CG16-F1
#
_cell.length_a   1.000
_cell.length_b   1.000
_cell.length_c   1.000
_cell.angle_alpha   90.00
_cell.angle_beta   90.00
_cell.angle_gamma   90.00
#
_symmetry.space_group_name_H-M   'P 1'
#
loop_
_entity.id
_entity.type
_entity.pdbx_description
1 polymer ?
#
loop_
_entity_poly.entity_id
_entity_poly.type
_entity_poly.pdbx_seq_one_letter_code
_entity_poly.pdbx_strand_id
1 'polypeptide(L)'
;MGPGFMQPTNNSVEEPAAKKAKIVPNKNGTIMAANTISNSATNGTANAAAAEEVDTNLYSRQIYALGHSAMEHLRKASVLISGLGSVGVEVAKNLILGGVRSVTLQDTKNLSYFDLSAHFYASENNVGENRAKMCFNKLAELNDTVNCALSLEILTEEFVKQFDLIILTDAPFYLQTLVDGWMRKHGKMFISADSRGLFSYAFVDLGSNFTVHDSDGETCKEILIEHINCETGDIFTLEGVFHQLEDGDHVVFTDFEHSELSNLAAVPVTSKGKNIFNVGQALAAYSKVLQGTISRGRVRQVKMPKQMTFKPLSEALEEPNFMIWDFAKFDEPAQLHALWRALYKFEAKEFSKPLPRSKQDAELLKTLLPKESPDIPEHLLCNFSYQASGNLQPIASVIGGFVAQEAMKAVTHHTTPLKQFLYTSSLEALPGAYSSFDADKLELADCVPRNTRYDGQAAVFGWKFQKALQQQKWFIVGAGAIGCELLKNLAMIGVACGEGGSLKITDPDTIEVSNLNRQFLFHRPDVGKKKSEVAARAVKAFNSDIRITPLSDIVADTTEHIFGDSFFANLNGVCNALDNVDARRYVDRRCVYYQLPLLESGTMGGKGNTQVVFPHLTESYGSTSDPPEKETPICTLRNFPYQIEHTIQWARAKFTDYFTSVGETVNQYLDNVTDFLARVQQMTISQRIEVLDILNRALVKEYPKSADECVIWARELFDILYRNDISQMLHTFPSDMLTAQGDQFWSGTKRCPHPLKFDINNAEHFEFVYSASILRAQSYSLTPLTDRAKVAIVSAAYKSKPFKPLEGMRIAVTDAEAAASNSATGSADETERLLDSLNVSLAKLKLENIRRMKPIDFEKDDDTNHHVDFVTSASNLRAENYNIEKANLMKTKQIAGKIIPALATTTAFVSGLVCVELYKTIEEPGKHSKTPIERFKSSFTNLAIPFIAFSEPGRAQKKKYRDIEFTLWDRLEVNGPMTLGQLIEWIETQTGLHVSMMSSGVALLYAFFQPLAKVKERRATDVIKVVEDVSRVKVPEHRRALVFEAMTQNDKDEDVEIPFVKYNFR
;
A
#
# COMPACT_ATOMS: atom_id res chain seq x y z
N MET A 1 41.31 -61.42 -5.91
CA MET A 1 40.82 -61.69 -4.55
C MET A 1 41.49 -60.71 -3.62
N GLY A 2 40.80 -59.65 -3.23
CA GLY A 2 41.28 -58.66 -2.27
C GLY A 2 40.07 -58.16 -1.50
N PRO A 3 40.02 -58.34 -0.17
CA PRO A 3 38.92 -57.84 0.64
C PRO A 3 39.23 -56.47 1.24
N GLY A 4 38.23 -55.60 1.17
CA GLY A 4 37.82 -54.72 2.26
C GLY A 4 38.59 -53.42 2.48
N PHE A 5 37.93 -52.28 2.20
CA PHE A 5 37.81 -51.17 3.16
C PHE A 5 36.52 -50.37 2.90
N MET A 6 36.02 -49.76 3.98
CA MET A 6 34.71 -49.15 4.25
C MET A 6 34.14 -48.16 3.20
N GLN A 7 32.81 -48.18 3.05
CA GLN A 7 32.01 -47.09 2.44
C GLN A 7 31.46 -46.14 3.52
N PRO A 8 31.40 -44.81 3.28
CA PRO A 8 30.58 -43.89 4.03
C PRO A 8 29.16 -43.79 3.44
N THR A 9 28.17 -43.73 4.34
CA THR A 9 26.74 -43.56 4.07
C THR A 9 26.43 -42.19 3.48
N ASN A 10 25.80 -42.17 2.30
CA ASN A 10 25.28 -40.97 1.65
C ASN A 10 23.78 -40.85 1.99
N ASN A 11 23.41 -39.89 2.83
CA ASN A 11 22.00 -39.52 3.04
C ASN A 11 21.60 -38.51 1.97
N SER A 12 21.07 -38.98 0.84
CA SER A 12 20.31 -38.15 -0.09
C SER A 12 18.88 -38.01 0.43
N VAL A 13 18.50 -36.78 0.79
CA VAL A 13 17.12 -36.39 1.05
C VAL A 13 16.39 -36.40 -0.30
N GLU A 14 15.42 -37.30 -0.47
CA GLU A 14 14.51 -37.30 -1.62
C GLU A 14 13.64 -36.03 -1.59
N GLU A 15 13.66 -35.26 -2.68
CA GLU A 15 12.67 -34.20 -2.94
C GLU A 15 11.26 -34.80 -3.07
N PRO A 16 10.22 -34.20 -2.49
CA PRO A 16 8.86 -34.69 -2.68
C PRO A 16 8.40 -34.44 -4.11
N ALA A 17 7.94 -35.51 -4.78
CA ALA A 17 7.45 -35.49 -6.15
C ALA A 17 6.36 -34.43 -6.39
N ALA A 18 6.64 -33.48 -7.29
CA ALA A 18 5.66 -32.51 -7.77
C ALA A 18 4.46 -33.23 -8.45
N LYS A 19 3.25 -32.94 -7.98
CA LYS A 19 2.00 -33.38 -8.62
C LYS A 19 1.85 -32.72 -9.99
N LYS A 20 2.14 -33.45 -11.07
CA LYS A 20 1.89 -32.99 -12.46
C LYS A 20 0.38 -33.00 -12.76
N ALA A 21 -0.16 -31.87 -13.20
CA ALA A 21 -1.51 -31.78 -13.77
C ALA A 21 -1.64 -32.65 -15.03
N LYS A 22 -2.71 -33.45 -15.14
CA LYS A 22 -3.01 -34.24 -16.34
C LYS A 22 -3.71 -33.36 -17.39
N ILE A 23 -3.05 -33.24 -18.54
CA ILE A 23 -3.59 -32.63 -19.76
C ILE A 23 -4.57 -33.62 -20.42
N VAL A 24 -5.83 -33.23 -20.61
CA VAL A 24 -6.82 -34.05 -21.34
C VAL A 24 -7.27 -33.29 -22.60
N PRO A 25 -7.12 -33.86 -23.82
CA PRO A 25 -7.64 -33.25 -25.04
C PRO A 25 -9.17 -33.37 -25.09
N ASN A 26 -9.88 -32.26 -25.38
CA ASN A 26 -11.28 -32.33 -25.82
C ASN A 26 -11.36 -32.38 -27.36
N LYS A 27 -12.47 -32.88 -27.91
CA LYS A 27 -12.71 -33.08 -29.36
C LYS A 27 -12.63 -31.81 -30.23
N ASN A 28 -12.41 -30.63 -29.64
CA ASN A 28 -12.28 -29.34 -30.33
C ASN A 28 -10.87 -28.70 -30.23
N GLY A 29 -9.82 -29.46 -29.89
CA GLY A 29 -8.44 -28.93 -29.85
C GLY A 29 -8.10 -28.05 -28.64
N THR A 30 -9.06 -27.75 -27.78
CA THR A 30 -8.83 -27.05 -26.49
C THR A 30 -8.26 -28.01 -25.45
N ILE A 31 -7.17 -27.60 -24.79
CA ILE A 31 -6.58 -28.33 -23.66
C ILE A 31 -7.09 -27.72 -22.35
N MET A 32 -7.76 -28.54 -21.52
CA MET A 32 -8.22 -28.17 -20.19
C MET A 32 -7.29 -28.78 -19.12
N ALA A 33 -7.00 -28.03 -18.06
CA ALA A 33 -6.39 -28.60 -16.85
C ALA A 33 -7.44 -29.37 -16.04
N ALA A 34 -7.21 -30.65 -15.77
CA ALA A 34 -8.10 -31.44 -14.92
C ALA A 34 -7.71 -31.31 -13.44
N ASN A 35 -8.53 -30.64 -12.62
CA ASN A 35 -8.40 -30.67 -11.17
C ASN A 35 -8.82 -32.06 -10.66
N THR A 36 -7.87 -32.80 -10.10
CA THR A 36 -8.16 -34.10 -9.49
C THR A 36 -8.63 -33.88 -8.06
N ILE A 37 -9.95 -33.88 -7.86
CA ILE A 37 -10.57 -33.96 -6.53
C ILE A 37 -10.39 -35.39 -6.03
N SER A 38 -9.78 -35.57 -4.86
CA SER A 38 -9.67 -36.87 -4.20
C SER A 38 -11.06 -37.31 -3.73
N ASN A 39 -11.54 -38.44 -4.27
CA ASN A 39 -12.79 -39.09 -3.91
C ASN A 39 -12.79 -39.59 -2.46
N SER A 40 -13.61 -38.98 -1.60
CA SER A 40 -14.33 -39.68 -0.53
C SER A 40 -15.82 -39.51 -0.80
N ALA A 41 -16.41 -40.53 -1.42
CA ALA A 41 -17.83 -40.56 -1.76
C ALA A 41 -18.69 -40.66 -0.51
N THR A 42 -19.57 -39.68 -0.29
CA THR A 42 -20.98 -39.84 0.12
C THR A 42 -21.70 -38.49 0.06
N ASN A 43 -22.92 -38.49 -0.50
CA ASN A 43 -23.91 -37.42 -0.58
C ASN A 43 -23.68 -36.29 -1.60
N GLY A 44 -23.98 -36.62 -2.86
CA GLY A 44 -24.26 -35.64 -3.91
C GLY A 44 -25.65 -35.02 -3.73
N THR A 45 -25.67 -33.68 -3.69
CA THR A 45 -26.67 -32.72 -4.22
C THR A 45 -26.52 -31.30 -3.63
N ALA A 46 -25.48 -31.01 -2.81
CA ALA A 46 -25.31 -29.69 -2.19
C ALA A 46 -24.20 -28.78 -2.75
N ASN A 47 -23.28 -29.27 -3.60
CA ASN A 47 -22.01 -28.56 -3.88
C ASN A 47 -21.91 -27.79 -5.22
N ALA A 48 -23.01 -27.55 -5.93
CA ALA A 48 -22.99 -26.62 -7.06
C ALA A 48 -23.22 -25.15 -6.64
N ALA A 49 -23.85 -24.91 -5.49
CA ALA A 49 -24.16 -23.58 -4.99
C ALA A 49 -23.01 -22.91 -4.21
N ALA A 50 -22.04 -23.68 -3.71
CA ALA A 50 -20.91 -23.14 -2.94
C ALA A 50 -19.80 -22.52 -3.81
N ALA A 51 -19.90 -22.61 -5.14
CA ALA A 51 -18.91 -22.06 -6.08
C ALA A 51 -19.18 -20.60 -6.50
N GLU A 52 -20.22 -19.95 -5.96
CA GLU A 52 -20.64 -18.59 -6.34
C GLU A 52 -20.19 -17.48 -5.38
N GLU A 53 -19.73 -17.80 -4.16
CA GLU A 53 -19.34 -16.78 -3.18
C GLU A 53 -17.88 -16.31 -3.37
N VAL A 54 -17.67 -14.99 -3.38
CA VAL A 54 -16.33 -14.37 -3.50
C VAL A 54 -15.52 -14.67 -2.23
N ASP A 55 -14.34 -15.28 -2.37
CA ASP A 55 -13.41 -15.51 -1.25
C ASP A 55 -12.91 -14.17 -0.68
N THR A 56 -13.56 -13.72 0.40
CA THR A 56 -13.29 -12.44 1.03
C THR A 56 -11.93 -12.37 1.72
N ASN A 57 -11.31 -13.52 2.01
CA ASN A 57 -9.98 -13.59 2.60
C ASN A 57 -8.88 -13.44 1.56
N LEU A 58 -9.00 -14.15 0.43
CA LEU A 58 -8.07 -14.00 -0.70
C LEU A 58 -8.17 -12.60 -1.32
N TYR A 59 -9.40 -12.12 -1.59
CA TYR A 59 -9.64 -10.88 -2.31
C TYR A 59 -9.82 -9.65 -1.40
N SER A 60 -9.57 -9.77 -0.10
CA SER A 60 -9.79 -8.71 0.91
C SER A 60 -9.39 -7.31 0.44
N ARG A 61 -8.14 -7.12 0.02
CA ARG A 61 -7.60 -5.79 -0.36
C ARG A 61 -8.13 -5.29 -1.71
N GLN A 62 -8.46 -6.21 -2.61
CA GLN A 62 -9.03 -5.91 -3.91
C GLN A 62 -10.51 -5.52 -3.79
N ILE A 63 -11.27 -6.17 -2.89
CA ILE A 63 -12.67 -5.80 -2.60
C ILE A 63 -12.76 -4.37 -2.08
N TYR A 64 -11.83 -3.93 -1.22
CA TYR A 64 -11.81 -2.54 -0.77
C TYR A 64 -11.44 -1.53 -1.88
N ALA A 65 -10.85 -1.98 -2.98
CA ALA A 65 -10.45 -1.14 -4.10
C ALA A 65 -11.50 -1.10 -5.23
N LEU A 66 -12.19 -2.22 -5.50
CA LEU A 66 -13.16 -2.34 -6.61
C LEU A 66 -14.62 -2.40 -6.13
N GLY A 67 -14.84 -2.74 -4.86
CA GLY A 67 -16.16 -3.07 -4.33
C GLY A 67 -16.61 -4.51 -4.63
N HIS A 68 -17.57 -5.00 -3.84
CA HIS A 68 -18.10 -6.36 -3.96
C HIS A 68 -18.78 -6.61 -5.30
N SER A 69 -19.58 -5.64 -5.79
CA SER A 69 -20.26 -5.74 -7.09
C SER A 69 -19.29 -5.95 -8.25
N ALA A 70 -18.18 -5.21 -8.30
CA ALA A 70 -17.18 -5.40 -9.34
C ALA A 70 -16.55 -6.81 -9.29
N MET A 71 -16.32 -7.36 -8.09
CA MET A 71 -15.85 -8.73 -7.93
C MET A 71 -16.84 -9.77 -8.49
N GLU A 72 -18.13 -9.62 -8.23
CA GLU A 72 -19.15 -10.51 -8.80
C GLU A 72 -19.14 -10.51 -10.33
N HIS A 73 -18.93 -9.33 -10.95
CA HIS A 73 -18.83 -9.22 -12.40
C HIS A 73 -17.56 -9.91 -12.94
N LEU A 74 -16.42 -9.76 -12.26
CA LEU A 74 -15.19 -10.51 -12.59
C LEU A 74 -15.45 -12.03 -12.56
N ARG A 75 -16.21 -12.52 -11.57
CA ARG A 75 -16.59 -13.94 -11.44
C ARG A 75 -17.62 -14.42 -12.47
N LYS A 76 -18.11 -13.54 -13.34
CA LYS A 76 -19.00 -13.88 -14.48
C LYS A 76 -18.32 -13.72 -15.84
N ALA A 77 -17.19 -13.02 -15.93
CA ALA A 77 -16.55 -12.66 -17.18
C ALA A 77 -15.70 -13.78 -17.82
N SER A 78 -15.72 -13.90 -19.14
CA SER A 78 -14.78 -14.74 -19.92
C SER A 78 -13.85 -13.89 -20.76
N VAL A 79 -12.53 -14.03 -20.57
CA VAL A 79 -11.51 -13.24 -21.27
C VAL A 79 -10.59 -14.17 -22.08
N LEU A 80 -10.30 -13.78 -23.32
CA LEU A 80 -9.25 -14.39 -24.14
C LEU A 80 -8.07 -13.43 -24.28
N ILE A 81 -6.87 -13.93 -24.00
CA ILE A 81 -5.61 -13.21 -24.20
C ILE A 81 -4.87 -13.89 -25.35
N SER A 82 -4.74 -13.16 -26.46
CA SER A 82 -4.07 -13.63 -27.68
C SER A 82 -2.73 -12.93 -27.84
N GLY A 83 -1.66 -13.70 -27.98
CA GLY A 83 -0.27 -13.23 -27.90
C GLY A 83 0.22 -13.28 -26.46
N LEU A 84 1.16 -14.18 -26.17
CA LEU A 84 1.82 -14.38 -24.88
C LEU A 84 3.29 -13.97 -24.98
N GLY A 85 3.55 -12.82 -25.60
CA GLY A 85 4.81 -12.09 -25.42
C GLY A 85 4.87 -11.40 -24.06
N SER A 86 5.70 -10.37 -23.96
CA SER A 86 5.96 -9.67 -22.69
C SER A 86 4.73 -8.95 -22.13
N VAL A 87 3.95 -8.27 -22.97
CA VAL A 87 2.71 -7.62 -22.56
C VAL A 87 1.63 -8.65 -22.19
N GLY A 88 1.44 -9.67 -23.04
CA GLY A 88 0.42 -10.69 -22.84
C GLY A 88 0.57 -11.47 -21.54
N VAL A 89 1.80 -11.86 -21.18
CA VAL A 89 2.07 -12.58 -19.92
C VAL A 89 1.83 -11.72 -18.68
N GLU A 90 2.12 -10.41 -18.73
CA GLU A 90 1.79 -9.47 -17.66
C GLU A 90 0.28 -9.30 -17.49
N VAL A 91 -0.45 -9.15 -18.61
CA VAL A 91 -1.91 -9.05 -18.58
C VAL A 91 -2.52 -10.31 -17.98
N ALA A 92 -2.06 -11.49 -18.42
CA ALA A 92 -2.53 -12.78 -17.93
C ALA A 92 -2.30 -12.92 -16.42
N LYS A 93 -1.09 -12.62 -15.94
CA LYS A 93 -0.75 -12.63 -14.51
C LYS A 93 -1.73 -11.77 -13.71
N ASN A 94 -1.93 -10.51 -14.11
CA ASN A 94 -2.79 -9.58 -13.37
C ASN A 94 -4.28 -9.97 -13.39
N LEU A 95 -4.81 -10.48 -14.51
CA LEU A 95 -6.22 -10.89 -14.60
C LEU A 95 -6.52 -12.19 -13.86
N ILE A 96 -5.59 -13.15 -13.87
CA ILE A 96 -5.73 -14.40 -13.11
C ILE A 96 -5.66 -14.11 -11.61
N LEU A 97 -4.69 -13.30 -11.17
CA LEU A 97 -4.64 -12.83 -9.78
C LEU A 97 -5.91 -12.07 -9.38
N GLY A 98 -6.41 -11.23 -10.29
CA GLY A 98 -7.64 -10.47 -10.14
C GLY A 98 -8.92 -11.32 -10.05
N GLY A 99 -8.86 -12.62 -10.33
CA GLY A 99 -9.97 -13.53 -10.07
C GLY A 99 -11.06 -13.55 -11.14
N VAL A 100 -10.76 -13.17 -12.38
CA VAL A 100 -11.68 -13.33 -13.53
C VAL A 100 -12.13 -14.80 -13.63
N ARG A 101 -13.40 -15.08 -13.91
CA ARG A 101 -13.94 -16.45 -13.94
C ARG A 101 -13.15 -17.39 -14.86
N SER A 102 -12.84 -16.93 -16.07
CA SER A 102 -12.20 -17.73 -17.11
C SER A 102 -11.23 -16.88 -17.92
N VAL A 103 -10.00 -17.38 -18.06
CA VAL A 103 -8.95 -16.79 -18.89
C VAL A 103 -8.46 -17.85 -19.87
N THR A 104 -8.66 -17.63 -21.16
CA THR A 104 -8.07 -18.47 -22.21
C THR A 104 -6.80 -17.81 -22.73
N LEU A 105 -5.71 -18.57 -22.75
CA LEU A 105 -4.42 -18.15 -23.30
C LEU A 105 -4.30 -18.70 -24.72
N GLN A 106 -3.98 -17.84 -25.67
CA GLN A 106 -3.77 -18.22 -27.06
C GLN A 106 -2.50 -17.58 -27.60
N ASP A 107 -1.64 -18.39 -28.23
CA ASP A 107 -0.51 -17.86 -28.99
C ASP A 107 -0.09 -18.89 -30.06
N THR A 108 0.28 -18.40 -31.24
CA THR A 108 0.81 -19.21 -32.34
C THR A 108 2.32 -19.08 -32.51
N LYS A 109 2.96 -18.14 -31.80
CA LYS A 109 4.39 -17.87 -31.92
C LYS A 109 5.23 -18.72 -30.96
N ASN A 110 6.43 -19.05 -31.42
CA ASN A 110 7.45 -19.69 -30.60
C ASN A 110 8.32 -18.64 -29.93
N LEU A 111 8.84 -18.99 -28.77
CA LEU A 111 9.74 -18.17 -27.97
C LEU A 111 11.09 -17.98 -28.69
N SER A 112 11.58 -16.74 -28.69
CA SER A 112 12.90 -16.35 -29.15
C SER A 112 13.76 -15.79 -28.00
N TYR A 113 15.06 -15.60 -28.23
CA TYR A 113 15.94 -14.94 -27.26
C TYR A 113 15.51 -13.50 -26.93
N PHE A 114 14.89 -12.79 -27.87
CA PHE A 114 14.35 -11.45 -27.61
C PHE A 114 13.16 -11.46 -26.64
N ASP A 115 12.35 -12.52 -26.64
CA ASP A 115 11.22 -12.66 -25.71
C ASP A 115 11.71 -12.82 -24.27
N LEU A 116 12.84 -13.51 -24.05
CA LEU A 116 13.42 -13.78 -22.73
C LEU A 116 13.78 -12.51 -21.93
N SER A 117 13.97 -11.36 -22.59
CA SER A 117 14.24 -10.09 -21.91
C SER A 117 13.06 -9.55 -21.11
N ALA A 118 11.84 -10.00 -21.42
CA ALA A 118 10.62 -9.54 -20.77
C ALA A 118 9.52 -10.60 -20.64
N HIS A 119 9.87 -11.88 -20.71
CA HIS A 119 8.95 -12.99 -20.46
C HIS A 119 9.40 -13.79 -19.23
N PHE A 120 9.01 -13.33 -18.04
CA PHE A 120 9.53 -13.80 -16.75
C PHE A 120 9.28 -15.28 -16.41
N TYR A 121 8.39 -15.98 -17.13
CA TYR A 121 8.21 -17.42 -16.97
C TYR A 121 9.05 -18.29 -17.90
N ALA A 122 9.75 -17.70 -18.86
CA ALA A 122 10.56 -18.42 -19.83
C ALA A 122 12.03 -18.51 -19.40
N SER A 123 12.69 -19.57 -19.86
CA SER A 123 14.13 -19.78 -19.70
C SER A 123 14.77 -20.08 -21.07
N GLU A 124 16.10 -20.06 -21.15
CA GLU A 124 16.82 -20.38 -22.39
C GLU A 124 16.49 -21.78 -22.94
N ASN A 125 16.14 -22.73 -22.06
CA ASN A 125 15.71 -24.08 -22.44
C ASN A 125 14.35 -24.11 -23.15
N ASN A 126 13.55 -23.05 -23.06
CA ASN A 126 12.24 -22.97 -23.71
C ASN A 126 12.30 -22.32 -25.10
N VAL A 127 13.48 -21.87 -25.57
CA VAL A 127 13.60 -21.23 -26.90
C VAL A 127 13.16 -22.21 -27.99
N GLY A 128 12.27 -21.76 -28.86
CA GLY A 128 11.64 -22.60 -29.89
C GLY A 128 10.33 -23.27 -29.44
N GLU A 129 10.00 -23.30 -28.15
CA GLU A 129 8.69 -23.75 -27.67
C GLU A 129 7.62 -22.66 -27.86
N ASN A 130 6.36 -23.06 -28.01
CA ASN A 130 5.24 -22.11 -28.08
C ASN A 130 5.09 -21.32 -26.78
N ARG A 131 4.90 -19.99 -26.89
CA ARG A 131 4.86 -19.07 -25.75
C ARG A 131 3.73 -19.35 -24.77
N ALA A 132 2.49 -19.50 -25.23
CA ALA A 132 1.38 -19.80 -24.34
C ALA A 132 1.51 -21.18 -23.69
N LYS A 133 1.98 -22.19 -24.44
CA LYS A 133 2.13 -23.56 -23.94
C LYS A 133 3.12 -23.64 -22.77
N MET A 134 4.26 -22.97 -22.86
CA MET A 134 5.29 -23.12 -21.83
C MET A 134 4.91 -22.45 -20.50
N CYS A 135 4.20 -21.31 -20.55
CA CYS A 135 3.85 -20.55 -19.36
C CYS A 135 2.47 -20.92 -18.76
N PHE A 136 1.66 -21.71 -19.47
CA PHE A 136 0.29 -22.05 -19.08
C PHE A 136 0.16 -22.52 -17.62
N ASN A 137 0.95 -23.53 -17.21
CA ASN A 137 0.85 -24.07 -15.85
C ASN A 137 1.22 -23.04 -14.79
N LYS A 138 2.30 -22.27 -15.01
CA LYS A 138 2.74 -21.24 -14.06
C LYS A 138 1.69 -20.13 -13.90
N LEU A 139 0.99 -19.77 -14.98
CA LEU A 139 -0.11 -18.81 -14.92
C LEU A 139 -1.34 -19.39 -14.22
N ALA A 140 -1.72 -20.62 -14.53
CA ALA A 140 -2.87 -21.28 -13.90
C ALA A 140 -2.69 -21.51 -12.39
N GLU A 141 -1.45 -21.72 -11.93
CA GLU A 141 -1.11 -21.91 -10.50
C GLU A 141 -1.21 -20.62 -9.66
N LEU A 142 -1.33 -19.44 -10.29
CA LEU A 142 -1.48 -18.17 -9.58
C LEU A 142 -2.80 -18.07 -8.82
N ASN A 143 -3.87 -18.68 -9.35
CA ASN A 143 -5.19 -18.60 -8.76
C ASN A 143 -6.06 -19.81 -9.13
N ASP A 144 -6.23 -20.72 -8.17
CA ASP A 144 -7.01 -21.94 -8.32
C ASP A 144 -8.52 -21.70 -8.51
N THR A 145 -9.00 -20.49 -8.25
CA THR A 145 -10.39 -20.10 -8.47
C THR A 145 -10.68 -19.64 -9.90
N VAL A 146 -9.66 -19.51 -10.76
CA VAL A 146 -9.80 -19.05 -12.15
C VAL A 146 -9.69 -20.23 -13.11
N ASN A 147 -10.65 -20.35 -14.04
CA ASN A 147 -10.59 -21.37 -15.07
C ASN A 147 -9.63 -20.94 -16.18
N CYS A 148 -8.44 -21.54 -16.22
CA CYS A 148 -7.47 -21.30 -17.29
C CYS A 148 -7.58 -22.36 -18.40
N ALA A 149 -7.60 -21.91 -19.65
CA ALA A 149 -7.60 -22.78 -20.84
C ALA A 149 -6.51 -22.36 -21.84
N LEU A 150 -6.08 -23.31 -22.68
CA LEU A 150 -5.03 -23.08 -23.68
C LEU A 150 -5.56 -23.37 -25.10
N SER A 151 -5.24 -22.48 -26.04
CA SER A 151 -5.42 -22.67 -27.47
C SER A 151 -4.12 -22.35 -28.22
N LEU A 152 -3.74 -23.20 -29.18
CA LEU A 152 -2.57 -22.99 -30.04
C LEU A 152 -2.96 -22.72 -31.50
N GLU A 153 -4.26 -22.73 -31.78
CA GLU A 153 -4.82 -22.55 -33.11
C GLU A 153 -4.92 -21.07 -33.47
N ILE A 154 -4.93 -20.76 -34.76
CA ILE A 154 -5.17 -19.39 -35.24
C ILE A 154 -6.55 -18.88 -34.82
N LEU A 155 -6.69 -17.56 -34.63
CA LEU A 155 -7.97 -16.96 -34.29
C LEU A 155 -8.97 -17.08 -35.46
N THR A 156 -10.21 -17.39 -35.11
CA THR A 156 -11.35 -17.42 -36.04
C THR A 156 -12.54 -16.71 -35.43
N GLU A 157 -13.43 -16.14 -36.25
CA GLU A 157 -14.66 -15.47 -35.77
C GLU A 157 -15.47 -16.38 -34.81
N GLU A 158 -15.62 -17.66 -35.17
CA GLU A 158 -16.34 -18.64 -34.35
C GLU A 158 -15.69 -18.89 -32.99
N PHE A 159 -14.36 -18.85 -32.91
CA PHE A 159 -13.64 -19.01 -31.65
C PHE A 159 -13.71 -17.74 -30.80
N VAL A 160 -13.61 -16.55 -31.40
CA VAL A 160 -13.54 -15.30 -30.63
C VAL A 160 -14.89 -14.87 -30.04
N LYS A 161 -16.01 -15.14 -30.74
CA LYS A 161 -17.35 -14.67 -30.34
C LYS A 161 -17.85 -15.26 -29.00
N GLN A 162 -17.22 -16.31 -28.49
CA GLN A 162 -17.60 -16.95 -27.22
C GLN A 162 -17.10 -16.18 -25.99
N PHE A 163 -16.18 -15.23 -26.15
CA PHE A 163 -15.58 -14.45 -25.07
C PHE A 163 -16.30 -13.10 -24.88
N ASP A 164 -16.31 -12.58 -23.66
CA ASP A 164 -16.86 -11.26 -23.36
C ASP A 164 -15.90 -10.15 -23.77
N LEU A 165 -14.60 -10.44 -23.61
CA LEU A 165 -13.51 -9.54 -23.93
C LEU A 165 -12.35 -10.30 -24.58
N ILE A 166 -11.76 -9.70 -25.61
CA ILE A 166 -10.47 -10.12 -26.17
C ILE A 166 -9.41 -9.06 -25.92
N ILE A 167 -8.24 -9.53 -25.50
CA ILE A 167 -7.03 -8.73 -25.41
C ILE A 167 -6.03 -9.29 -26.41
N LEU A 168 -5.68 -8.50 -27.41
CA LEU A 168 -4.80 -8.89 -28.50
C LEU A 168 -3.46 -8.16 -28.40
N THR A 169 -2.38 -8.91 -28.21
CA THR A 169 -1.01 -8.38 -28.15
C THR A 169 -0.12 -8.98 -29.23
N ASP A 170 1.02 -8.35 -29.51
CA ASP A 170 1.99 -8.77 -30.54
C ASP A 170 1.39 -9.03 -31.94
N ALA A 171 0.31 -8.35 -32.31
CA ALA A 171 -0.41 -8.59 -33.56
C ALA A 171 -0.23 -7.43 -34.54
N PRO A 172 -0.12 -7.67 -35.85
CA PRO A 172 -0.14 -6.59 -36.84
C PRO A 172 -1.52 -5.91 -36.91
N PHE A 173 -1.58 -4.63 -37.29
CA PHE A 173 -2.85 -3.89 -37.32
C PHE A 173 -3.94 -4.54 -38.18
N TYR A 174 -3.61 -5.18 -39.30
CA TYR A 174 -4.64 -5.86 -40.11
C TYR A 174 -5.38 -6.95 -39.31
N LEU A 175 -4.67 -7.69 -38.47
CA LEU A 175 -5.27 -8.74 -37.63
C LEU A 175 -6.04 -8.10 -36.48
N GLN A 176 -5.52 -7.02 -35.89
CA GLN A 176 -6.23 -6.28 -34.84
C GLN A 176 -7.57 -5.74 -35.36
N THR A 177 -7.57 -5.07 -36.51
CA THR A 177 -8.80 -4.53 -37.12
C THR A 177 -9.79 -5.63 -37.49
N LEU A 178 -9.31 -6.77 -37.97
CA LEU A 178 -10.15 -7.92 -38.29
C LEU A 178 -10.84 -8.49 -37.05
N VAL A 179 -10.08 -8.72 -35.97
CA VAL A 179 -10.61 -9.27 -34.71
C VAL A 179 -11.55 -8.28 -34.02
N ASP A 180 -11.19 -7.01 -33.99
CA ASP A 180 -12.06 -5.94 -33.48
C ASP A 180 -13.41 -5.90 -34.23
N GLY A 181 -13.38 -5.98 -35.56
CA GLY A 181 -14.58 -6.06 -36.39
C GLY A 181 -15.45 -7.29 -36.09
N TRP A 182 -14.83 -8.45 -35.86
CA TRP A 182 -15.55 -9.66 -35.42
C TRP A 182 -16.22 -9.46 -34.06
N MET A 183 -15.49 -8.91 -33.08
CA MET A 183 -16.01 -8.67 -31.74
C MET A 183 -17.18 -7.68 -31.76
N ARG A 184 -17.03 -6.60 -32.54
CA ARG A 184 -18.07 -5.60 -32.77
C ARG A 184 -19.36 -6.17 -33.30
N LYS A 185 -19.28 -7.04 -34.31
CA LYS A 185 -20.44 -7.72 -34.91
C LYS A 185 -21.24 -8.52 -33.88
N HIS A 186 -20.59 -9.04 -32.84
CA HIS A 186 -21.22 -9.83 -31.78
C HIS A 186 -21.49 -9.05 -30.49
N GLY A 187 -21.31 -7.72 -30.50
CA GLY A 187 -21.52 -6.87 -29.32
C GLY A 187 -20.54 -7.17 -28.18
N LYS A 188 -19.34 -7.64 -28.50
CA LYS A 188 -18.27 -7.99 -27.54
C LYS A 188 -17.18 -6.93 -27.53
N MET A 189 -16.35 -6.98 -26.48
CA MET A 189 -15.34 -5.95 -26.20
C MET A 189 -13.97 -6.36 -26.70
N PHE A 190 -13.15 -5.37 -27.07
CA PHE A 190 -11.82 -5.58 -27.64
C PHE A 190 -10.82 -4.60 -27.02
N ILE A 191 -9.61 -5.09 -26.73
CA ILE A 191 -8.46 -4.31 -26.32
C ILE A 191 -7.24 -4.79 -27.11
N SER A 192 -6.37 -3.88 -27.54
CA SER A 192 -5.07 -4.24 -28.10
C SER A 192 -3.92 -3.46 -27.47
N ALA A 193 -2.74 -4.05 -27.44
CA ALA A 193 -1.53 -3.41 -26.93
C ALA A 193 -0.25 -4.04 -27.49
N ASP A 194 0.81 -3.24 -27.60
CA ASP A 194 2.16 -3.70 -27.97
C ASP A 194 3.21 -2.83 -27.24
N SER A 195 4.43 -3.34 -27.09
CA SER A 195 5.59 -2.68 -26.50
C SER A 195 6.84 -3.00 -27.31
N ARG A 196 7.56 -1.95 -27.75
CA ARG A 196 8.82 -2.04 -28.48
C ARG A 196 9.84 -1.07 -27.89
N GLY A 197 10.91 -1.61 -27.31
CA GLY A 197 11.90 -0.82 -26.59
C GLY A 197 11.25 0.06 -25.52
N LEU A 198 11.53 1.37 -25.56
CA LEU A 198 10.96 2.37 -24.64
C LEU A 198 9.60 2.94 -25.06
N PHE A 199 8.92 2.31 -26.02
CA PHE A 199 7.62 2.72 -26.53
C PHE A 199 6.57 1.64 -26.30
N SER A 200 5.33 2.05 -26.08
CA SER A 200 4.18 1.15 -26.07
C SER A 200 2.92 1.86 -26.52
N TYR A 201 1.87 1.09 -26.79
CA TYR A 201 0.53 1.64 -26.87
C TYR A 201 -0.52 0.69 -26.30
N ALA A 202 -1.68 1.24 -25.96
CA ALA A 202 -2.91 0.50 -25.70
C ALA A 202 -4.07 1.13 -26.49
N PHE A 203 -5.02 0.30 -26.91
CA PHE A 203 -6.26 0.68 -27.57
C PHE A 203 -7.44 -0.04 -26.93
N VAL A 204 -8.55 0.66 -26.71
CA VAL A 204 -9.75 0.12 -26.07
C VAL A 204 -11.00 0.37 -26.92
N ASP A 205 -11.76 -0.70 -27.17
CA ASP A 205 -13.04 -0.65 -27.85
C ASP A 205 -14.14 -1.46 -27.13
N LEU A 206 -15.07 -0.78 -26.44
CA LEU A 206 -16.03 -1.43 -25.52
C LEU A 206 -17.47 -1.48 -26.00
N GLY A 207 -17.84 -0.75 -27.03
CA GLY A 207 -19.21 -0.67 -27.50
C GLY A 207 -19.54 0.68 -28.09
N SER A 208 -20.51 0.73 -29.01
CA SER A 208 -21.19 1.99 -29.30
C SER A 208 -22.06 2.45 -28.13
N ASN A 209 -22.38 1.53 -27.20
CA ASN A 209 -23.25 1.75 -26.05
C ASN A 209 -22.69 1.03 -24.80
N PHE A 210 -21.67 1.60 -24.17
CA PHE A 210 -21.07 1.08 -22.94
C PHE A 210 -21.45 1.95 -21.74
N THR A 211 -22.03 1.34 -20.70
CA THR A 211 -22.41 2.03 -19.46
C THR A 211 -21.33 1.85 -18.40
N VAL A 212 -20.91 2.95 -17.78
CA VAL A 212 -20.07 2.98 -16.58
C VAL A 212 -20.97 3.26 -15.38
N HIS A 213 -21.03 2.36 -14.39
CA HIS A 213 -21.92 2.50 -13.23
C HIS A 213 -21.32 3.35 -12.12
N ASP A 214 -20.00 3.38 -12.02
CA ASP A 214 -19.23 4.22 -11.11
C ASP A 214 -18.04 4.75 -11.90
N SER A 215 -17.85 6.06 -11.96
CA SER A 215 -16.88 6.68 -12.85
C SER A 215 -15.48 6.81 -12.25
N ASP A 216 -15.33 6.73 -10.93
CA ASP A 216 -14.07 7.00 -10.24
C ASP A 216 -13.69 5.96 -9.18
N GLY A 217 -14.64 5.13 -8.72
CA GLY A 217 -14.41 4.15 -7.67
C GLY A 217 -14.19 4.76 -6.28
N GLU A 218 -14.42 6.06 -6.12
CA GLU A 218 -14.32 6.74 -4.83
C GLU A 218 -15.57 6.42 -3.99
N THR A 219 -15.38 6.29 -2.67
CA THR A 219 -16.50 6.04 -1.75
C THR A 219 -17.48 7.21 -1.80
N CYS A 220 -18.77 6.92 -1.96
CA CYS A 220 -19.82 7.93 -1.88
C CYS A 220 -19.76 8.69 -0.55
N LYS A 221 -19.72 10.03 -0.63
CA LYS A 221 -19.69 10.92 0.54
C LYS A 221 -21.01 10.84 1.29
N GLU A 222 -20.94 10.78 2.61
CA GLU A 222 -22.09 10.90 3.51
C GLU A 222 -21.92 12.14 4.38
N ILE A 223 -22.93 13.00 4.37
CA ILE A 223 -22.81 14.37 4.88
C ILE A 223 -23.94 14.61 5.88
N LEU A 224 -23.56 15.03 7.08
CA LEU A 224 -24.49 15.42 8.12
C LEU A 224 -24.94 16.87 7.90
N ILE A 225 -26.26 17.06 7.90
CA ILE A 225 -26.88 18.34 7.60
C ILE A 225 -27.29 19.03 8.90
N GLU A 226 -26.93 20.31 9.01
CA GLU A 226 -27.43 21.19 10.06
C GLU A 226 -28.89 21.53 9.76
N HIS A 227 -29.12 22.17 8.62
CA HIS A 227 -30.46 22.51 8.16
C HIS A 227 -30.55 22.67 6.64
N ILE A 228 -31.79 22.56 6.14
CA ILE A 228 -32.20 22.81 4.76
C ILE A 228 -33.13 24.02 4.76
N ASN A 229 -32.82 25.04 3.97
CA ASN A 229 -33.75 26.11 3.66
C ASN A 229 -34.62 25.67 2.47
N CYS A 230 -35.88 25.34 2.71
CA CYS A 230 -36.77 24.77 1.69
C CYS A 230 -37.21 25.79 0.62
N GLU A 231 -37.09 27.09 0.89
CA GLU A 231 -37.47 28.15 -0.06
C GLU A 231 -36.38 28.37 -1.12
N THR A 232 -35.13 28.36 -0.69
CA THR A 232 -33.95 28.55 -1.57
C THR A 232 -33.42 27.22 -2.11
N GLY A 233 -33.63 26.13 -1.37
CA GLY A 233 -33.01 24.83 -1.58
C GLY A 233 -31.56 24.75 -1.10
N ASP A 234 -31.11 25.71 -0.30
CA ASP A 234 -29.77 25.71 0.30
C ASP A 234 -29.70 24.71 1.46
N ILE A 235 -28.66 23.90 1.44
CA ILE A 235 -28.36 22.88 2.44
C ILE A 235 -27.06 23.26 3.12
N PHE A 236 -27.12 23.40 4.44
CA PHE A 236 -26.00 23.77 5.29
C PHE A 236 -25.50 22.52 6.02
N THR A 237 -24.20 22.23 5.88
CA THR A 237 -23.55 21.16 6.64
C THR A 237 -23.32 21.60 8.08
N LEU A 238 -23.13 20.64 8.98
CA LEU A 238 -22.73 20.95 10.37
C LEU A 238 -21.45 21.79 10.41
N GLU A 239 -21.33 22.61 11.46
CA GLU A 239 -20.15 23.44 11.70
C GLU A 239 -18.85 22.62 11.62
N GLY A 240 -17.89 23.09 10.82
CA GLY A 240 -16.60 22.42 10.60
C GLY A 240 -16.63 21.22 9.63
N VAL A 241 -17.80 20.80 9.13
CA VAL A 241 -17.93 19.68 8.19
C VAL A 241 -17.97 20.20 6.75
N PHE A 242 -17.02 19.76 5.92
CA PHE A 242 -16.98 20.11 4.50
C PHE A 242 -17.71 19.04 3.68
N HIS A 243 -18.66 19.40 2.81
CA HIS A 243 -19.40 18.41 2.01
C HIS A 243 -18.52 17.75 0.95
N GLN A 244 -17.51 18.46 0.43
CA GLN A 244 -16.60 18.01 -0.63
C GLN A 244 -17.27 17.60 -1.95
N LEU A 245 -18.60 17.72 -2.08
CA LEU A 245 -19.32 17.54 -3.35
C LEU A 245 -18.89 18.55 -4.41
N GLU A 246 -18.95 18.14 -5.67
CA GLU A 246 -18.68 18.95 -6.86
C GLU A 246 -19.97 19.27 -7.62
N ASP A 247 -19.93 20.29 -8.49
CA ASP A 247 -21.07 20.62 -9.35
C ASP A 247 -21.44 19.45 -10.25
N GLY A 248 -22.71 19.05 -10.24
CA GLY A 248 -23.22 17.90 -11.00
C GLY A 248 -23.15 16.57 -10.26
N ASP A 249 -22.54 16.51 -9.06
CA ASP A 249 -22.74 15.37 -8.16
C ASP A 249 -24.23 15.17 -7.88
N HIS A 250 -24.63 13.93 -7.58
CA HIS A 250 -26.00 13.62 -7.21
C HIS A 250 -26.07 13.10 -5.79
N VAL A 251 -27.17 13.43 -5.10
CA VAL A 251 -27.38 13.03 -3.70
C VAL A 251 -28.79 12.51 -3.46
N VAL A 252 -28.92 11.66 -2.43
CA VAL A 252 -30.18 11.20 -1.85
C VAL A 252 -30.27 11.61 -0.39
N PHE A 253 -31.48 11.78 0.12
CA PHE A 253 -31.75 12.20 1.49
C PHE A 253 -32.12 10.98 2.35
N THR A 254 -31.61 10.94 3.56
CA THR A 254 -31.81 9.88 4.55
C THR A 254 -31.91 10.48 5.94
N ASP A 255 -32.56 9.81 6.87
CA ASP A 255 -32.70 10.27 8.27
C ASP A 255 -33.33 11.65 8.47
N PHE A 256 -34.25 12.04 7.59
CA PHE A 256 -35.09 13.21 7.80
C PHE A 256 -36.43 12.79 8.39
N GLU A 257 -36.96 13.59 9.34
CA GLU A 257 -38.31 13.40 9.89
C GLU A 257 -39.40 13.49 8.80
N HIS A 258 -39.13 14.28 7.76
CA HIS A 258 -39.98 14.39 6.58
C HIS A 258 -39.73 13.24 5.59
N SER A 259 -40.67 12.30 5.54
CA SER A 259 -40.61 11.12 4.66
C SER A 259 -40.52 11.46 3.16
N GLU A 260 -41.01 12.63 2.75
CA GLU A 260 -40.99 13.14 1.38
C GLU A 260 -39.57 13.39 0.89
N LEU A 261 -38.68 13.88 1.77
CA LEU A 261 -37.27 14.04 1.45
C LEU A 261 -36.61 12.68 1.20
N SER A 262 -36.89 11.71 2.06
CA SER A 262 -36.31 10.35 1.94
C SER A 262 -36.79 9.58 0.71
N ASN A 263 -37.93 9.97 0.13
CA ASN A 263 -38.49 9.39 -1.09
C ASN A 263 -38.04 10.10 -2.38
N LEU A 264 -37.27 11.20 -2.28
CA LEU A 264 -36.73 11.89 -3.45
C LEU A 264 -35.77 10.97 -4.21
N ALA A 265 -35.95 10.90 -5.53
CA ALA A 265 -34.94 10.37 -6.42
C ALA A 265 -33.64 11.20 -6.31
N ALA A 266 -32.52 10.63 -6.74
CA ALA A 266 -31.23 11.30 -6.73
C ALA A 266 -31.30 12.69 -7.40
N VAL A 267 -30.86 13.74 -6.68
CA VAL A 267 -30.95 15.13 -7.13
C VAL A 267 -29.55 15.70 -7.42
N PRO A 268 -29.39 16.53 -8.46
CA PRO A 268 -28.11 17.17 -8.76
C PRO A 268 -27.77 18.26 -7.74
N VAL A 269 -26.48 18.44 -7.52
CA VAL A 269 -25.89 19.38 -6.57
C VAL A 269 -25.29 20.57 -7.31
N THR A 270 -25.48 21.76 -6.76
CA THR A 270 -24.69 22.96 -7.08
C THR A 270 -23.96 23.41 -5.82
N SER A 271 -22.64 23.37 -5.84
CA SER A 271 -21.78 23.82 -4.75
C SER A 271 -21.86 25.35 -4.60
N LYS A 272 -22.08 25.84 -3.37
CA LYS A 272 -22.08 27.27 -3.04
C LYS A 272 -20.95 27.65 -2.07
N GLY A 273 -20.11 26.70 -1.69
CA GLY A 273 -19.04 26.90 -0.71
C GLY A 273 -18.46 25.56 -0.25
N LYS A 274 -17.78 25.55 0.91
CA LYS A 274 -17.30 24.29 1.52
C LYS A 274 -18.36 23.59 2.37
N ASN A 275 -19.31 24.37 2.89
CA ASN A 275 -20.29 23.97 3.90
C ASN A 275 -21.74 24.19 3.42
N ILE A 276 -21.92 24.61 2.17
CA ILE A 276 -23.22 24.93 1.62
C ILE A 276 -23.30 24.49 0.17
N PHE A 277 -24.37 23.78 -0.14
CA PHE A 277 -24.71 23.39 -1.51
C PHE A 277 -26.22 23.51 -1.72
N ASN A 278 -26.64 23.58 -2.98
CA ASN A 278 -28.02 23.84 -3.36
C ASN A 278 -28.60 22.67 -4.18
N VAL A 279 -29.88 22.37 -3.95
CA VAL A 279 -30.68 21.36 -4.66
C VAL A 279 -32.06 21.93 -5.10
N GLY A 280 -32.20 23.25 -5.12
CA GLY A 280 -33.50 23.93 -5.07
C GLY A 280 -34.48 23.63 -6.21
N GLN A 281 -33.99 23.27 -7.39
CA GLN A 281 -34.87 22.82 -8.50
C GLN A 281 -35.66 21.56 -8.14
N ALA A 282 -35.06 20.63 -7.40
CA ALA A 282 -35.71 19.38 -7.02
C ALA A 282 -36.68 19.57 -5.85
N LEU A 283 -36.34 20.44 -4.89
CA LEU A 283 -37.20 20.74 -3.73
C LEU A 283 -38.40 21.62 -4.09
N ALA A 284 -38.33 22.40 -5.17
CA ALA A 284 -39.43 23.25 -5.64
C ALA A 284 -40.74 22.48 -5.87
N ALA A 285 -40.65 21.22 -6.34
CA ALA A 285 -41.80 20.34 -6.55
C ALA A 285 -42.54 19.97 -5.25
N TYR A 286 -41.86 20.11 -4.10
CA TYR A 286 -42.37 19.78 -2.77
C TYR A 286 -42.65 21.01 -1.91
N SER A 287 -42.57 22.22 -2.47
CA SER A 287 -42.79 23.51 -1.77
C SER A 287 -44.15 23.65 -1.06
N LYS A 288 -45.14 22.80 -1.41
CA LYS A 288 -46.45 22.73 -0.72
C LYS A 288 -46.41 21.94 0.58
N VAL A 289 -45.42 21.07 0.76
CA VAL A 289 -45.28 20.13 1.89
C VAL A 289 -44.03 20.47 2.72
N LEU A 290 -42.94 20.83 2.07
CA LEU A 290 -41.68 21.24 2.68
C LEU A 290 -41.63 22.77 2.73
N GLN A 291 -41.81 23.35 3.91
CA GLN A 291 -41.80 24.80 4.15
C GLN A 291 -40.87 25.14 5.31
N GLY A 292 -40.30 26.35 5.28
CA GLY A 292 -39.40 26.83 6.32
C GLY A 292 -38.04 26.13 6.31
N THR A 293 -37.51 25.88 7.51
CA THR A 293 -36.19 25.28 7.70
C THR A 293 -36.33 23.88 8.27
N ILE A 294 -35.84 22.87 7.54
CA ILE A 294 -35.80 21.49 8.02
C ILE A 294 -34.43 21.24 8.62
N SER A 295 -34.40 21.05 9.94
CA SER A 295 -33.16 20.75 10.65
C SER A 295 -32.96 19.24 10.73
N ARG A 296 -31.69 18.81 10.78
CA ARG A 296 -31.26 17.42 11.03
C ARG A 296 -31.57 16.45 9.88
N GLY A 297 -30.54 15.73 9.45
CA GLY A 297 -30.64 14.60 8.52
C GLY A 297 -29.31 14.31 7.84
N ARG A 298 -29.31 13.35 6.93
CA ARG A 298 -28.13 12.90 6.19
C ARG A 298 -28.35 12.96 4.70
N VAL A 299 -27.34 13.46 4.00
CA VAL A 299 -27.29 13.46 2.55
C VAL A 299 -26.18 12.52 2.10
N ARG A 300 -26.49 11.59 1.21
CA ARG A 300 -25.54 10.62 0.67
C ARG A 300 -25.35 10.84 -0.83
N GLN A 301 -24.10 10.95 -1.26
CA GLN A 301 -23.75 10.97 -2.68
C GLN A 301 -24.14 9.65 -3.34
N VAL A 302 -24.58 9.72 -4.58
CA VAL A 302 -24.83 8.54 -5.43
C VAL A 302 -24.15 8.73 -6.77
N LYS A 303 -23.51 7.67 -7.27
CA LYS A 303 -22.87 7.67 -8.58
C LYS A 303 -23.94 7.43 -9.65
N MET A 304 -24.04 8.34 -10.61
CA MET A 304 -24.97 8.21 -11.72
C MET A 304 -24.31 7.46 -12.89
N PRO A 305 -24.98 6.47 -13.50
CA PRO A 305 -24.43 5.76 -14.65
C PRO A 305 -24.10 6.71 -15.81
N LYS A 306 -22.93 6.53 -16.44
CA LYS A 306 -22.45 7.33 -17.56
C LYS A 306 -22.36 6.48 -18.82
N GLN A 307 -22.98 6.96 -19.90
CA GLN A 307 -22.89 6.32 -21.21
C GLN A 307 -21.64 6.75 -21.97
N MET A 308 -20.98 5.78 -22.60
CA MET A 308 -19.80 5.97 -23.43
C MET A 308 -19.94 5.24 -24.76
N THR A 309 -19.39 5.85 -25.81
CA THR A 309 -19.37 5.33 -27.17
C THR A 309 -17.92 5.25 -27.65
N PHE A 310 -17.55 4.11 -28.21
CA PHE A 310 -16.24 3.80 -28.75
C PHE A 310 -16.34 3.46 -30.24
N LYS A 311 -15.40 4.01 -31.02
CA LYS A 311 -15.21 3.70 -32.44
C LYS A 311 -14.47 2.36 -32.59
N PRO A 312 -14.82 1.53 -33.59
CA PRO A 312 -14.01 0.38 -33.96
C PRO A 312 -12.60 0.82 -34.40
N LEU A 313 -11.62 -0.06 -34.26
CA LEU A 313 -10.22 0.22 -34.55
C LEU A 313 -10.00 0.75 -35.97
N SER A 314 -10.74 0.23 -36.96
CA SER A 314 -10.66 0.72 -38.35
C SER A 314 -10.95 2.21 -38.49
N GLU A 315 -11.92 2.72 -37.73
CA GLU A 315 -12.30 4.14 -37.74
C GLU A 315 -11.39 4.94 -36.81
N ALA A 316 -11.06 4.40 -35.64
CA ALA A 316 -10.19 5.06 -34.66
C ALA A 316 -8.74 5.23 -35.17
N LEU A 317 -8.28 4.41 -36.11
CA LEU A 317 -6.98 4.58 -36.78
C LEU A 317 -6.93 5.81 -37.72
N GLU A 318 -8.07 6.28 -38.21
CA GLU A 318 -8.14 7.48 -39.05
C GLU A 318 -8.59 8.71 -38.26
N GLU A 319 -9.45 8.51 -37.25
CA GLU A 319 -9.94 9.58 -36.38
C GLU A 319 -9.70 9.27 -34.88
N PRO A 320 -8.43 9.29 -34.44
CA PRO A 320 -8.04 8.82 -33.12
C PRO A 320 -8.47 9.76 -31.99
N ASN A 321 -8.74 9.17 -30.83
CA ASN A 321 -8.88 9.88 -29.55
C ASN A 321 -7.76 9.44 -28.61
N PHE A 322 -6.90 10.41 -28.24
CA PHE A 322 -5.71 10.16 -27.45
C PHE A 322 -5.90 10.55 -25.99
N MET A 323 -5.50 9.67 -25.09
CA MET A 323 -5.11 10.04 -23.73
C MET A 323 -3.68 10.59 -23.75
N ILE A 324 -3.45 11.68 -23.02
CA ILE A 324 -2.12 12.25 -22.85
C ILE A 324 -1.35 11.43 -21.80
N TRP A 325 -0.21 10.87 -22.20
CA TRP A 325 0.70 10.11 -21.32
C TRP A 325 1.53 11.04 -20.43
N ASP A 326 2.16 12.04 -21.04
CA ASP A 326 2.96 13.07 -20.36
C ASP A 326 2.54 14.43 -20.92
N PHE A 327 2.06 15.33 -20.06
CA PHE A 327 1.62 16.66 -20.46
C PHE A 327 2.77 17.55 -20.96
N ALA A 328 4.04 17.18 -20.69
CA ALA A 328 5.21 17.80 -21.30
C ALA A 328 5.45 17.34 -22.76
N LYS A 329 4.72 16.33 -23.24
CA LYS A 329 4.87 15.69 -24.56
C LYS A 329 3.55 15.70 -25.34
N PHE A 330 2.85 16.82 -25.34
CA PHE A 330 1.47 16.93 -25.84
C PHE A 330 1.29 16.53 -27.31
N ASP A 331 2.31 16.74 -28.15
CA ASP A 331 2.28 16.41 -29.59
C ASP A 331 2.63 14.95 -29.89
N GLU A 332 3.31 14.25 -28.96
CA GLU A 332 3.82 12.89 -29.20
C GLU A 332 2.73 11.85 -29.51
N PRO A 333 1.51 11.87 -28.92
CA PRO A 333 0.50 10.84 -29.24
C PRO A 333 0.18 10.74 -30.73
N ALA A 334 0.04 11.88 -31.42
CA ALA A 334 -0.21 11.89 -32.86
C ALA A 334 1.01 11.43 -33.68
N GLN A 335 2.21 11.80 -33.25
CA GLN A 335 3.47 11.39 -33.89
C GLN A 335 3.71 9.88 -33.74
N LEU A 336 3.54 9.35 -32.53
CA LEU A 336 3.66 7.92 -32.22
C LEU A 336 2.60 7.11 -32.94
N HIS A 337 1.36 7.61 -33.02
CA HIS A 337 0.31 6.98 -33.82
C HIS A 337 0.74 6.77 -35.28
N ALA A 338 1.32 7.79 -35.92
CA ALA A 338 1.86 7.69 -37.28
C ALA A 338 3.04 6.71 -37.37
N LEU A 339 3.96 6.74 -36.41
CA LEU A 339 5.13 5.84 -36.35
C LEU A 339 4.74 4.36 -36.18
N TRP A 340 3.78 4.05 -35.31
CA TRP A 340 3.26 2.68 -35.16
C TRP A 340 2.58 2.18 -36.43
N ARG A 341 1.80 3.04 -37.12
CA ARG A 341 1.22 2.70 -38.44
C ARG A 341 2.31 2.42 -39.47
N ALA A 342 3.39 3.20 -39.49
CA ALA A 342 4.53 2.98 -40.37
C ALA A 342 5.29 1.68 -40.03
N LEU A 343 5.47 1.38 -38.74
CA LEU A 343 6.19 0.18 -38.27
C LEU A 343 5.51 -1.11 -38.71
N TYR A 344 4.18 -1.21 -38.55
CA TYR A 344 3.48 -2.42 -39.01
C TYR A 344 3.48 -2.55 -40.54
N LYS A 345 3.53 -1.45 -41.29
CA LYS A 345 3.76 -1.50 -42.74
C LYS A 345 5.17 -1.95 -43.08
N PHE A 346 6.17 -1.50 -42.31
CA PHE A 346 7.56 -1.92 -42.44
C PHE A 346 7.67 -3.44 -42.24
N GLU A 347 7.16 -3.96 -41.12
CA GLU A 347 7.21 -5.39 -40.80
C GLU A 347 6.48 -6.25 -41.85
N ALA A 348 5.37 -5.75 -42.40
CA ALA A 348 4.65 -6.44 -43.47
C ALA A 348 5.41 -6.45 -44.81
N LYS A 349 6.24 -5.43 -45.08
CA LYS A 349 6.99 -5.29 -46.34
C LYS A 349 8.34 -6.00 -46.29
N GLU A 350 9.09 -5.81 -45.19
CA GLU A 350 10.46 -6.30 -45.03
C GLU A 350 10.51 -7.69 -44.37
N PHE A 351 9.38 -8.17 -43.83
CA PHE A 351 9.29 -9.44 -43.07
C PHE A 351 10.23 -9.51 -41.86
N SER A 352 10.71 -8.36 -41.40
CA SER A 352 11.56 -8.20 -40.23
C SER A 352 11.24 -6.90 -39.50
N LYS A 353 11.72 -6.79 -38.27
CA LYS A 353 11.73 -5.51 -37.54
C LYS A 353 12.91 -4.67 -38.01
N PRO A 354 12.86 -3.32 -37.86
CA PRO A 354 14.05 -2.49 -38.02
C PRO A 354 15.22 -2.97 -37.16
N LEU A 355 16.41 -2.98 -37.73
CA LEU A 355 17.63 -3.36 -37.04
C LEU A 355 18.05 -2.29 -36.02
N PRO A 356 18.62 -2.69 -34.87
CA PRO A 356 19.10 -1.73 -33.86
C PRO A 356 20.05 -0.69 -34.45
N ARG A 357 19.82 0.59 -34.16
CA ARG A 357 20.69 1.70 -34.60
C ARG A 357 20.86 1.82 -36.14
N SER A 358 19.99 1.19 -36.95
CA SER A 358 20.05 1.24 -38.42
C SER A 358 19.45 2.53 -38.96
N LYS A 359 20.30 3.45 -39.42
CA LYS A 359 19.87 4.68 -40.12
C LYS A 359 19.09 4.38 -41.39
N GLN A 360 19.50 3.34 -42.13
CA GLN A 360 18.82 2.93 -43.36
C GLN A 360 17.36 2.51 -43.08
N ASP A 361 17.14 1.75 -42.01
CA ASP A 361 15.78 1.30 -41.65
C ASP A 361 14.94 2.46 -41.11
N ALA A 362 15.54 3.43 -40.42
CA ALA A 362 14.87 4.67 -40.02
C ALA A 362 14.38 5.47 -41.24
N GLU A 363 15.24 5.67 -42.25
CA GLU A 363 14.84 6.32 -43.50
C GLU A 363 13.74 5.54 -44.24
N LEU A 364 13.85 4.20 -44.28
CA LEU A 364 12.80 3.36 -44.86
C LEU A 364 11.47 3.49 -44.10
N LEU A 365 11.48 3.47 -42.77
CA LEU A 365 10.31 3.69 -41.93
C LEU A 365 9.66 5.05 -42.23
N LYS A 366 10.47 6.10 -42.40
CA LYS A 366 10.00 7.45 -42.77
C LYS A 366 9.22 7.44 -44.08
N THR A 367 9.64 6.66 -45.08
CA THR A 367 8.89 6.54 -46.35
C THR A 367 7.52 5.85 -46.21
N LEU A 368 7.26 5.15 -45.11
CA LEU A 368 6.04 4.38 -44.86
C LEU A 368 5.01 5.12 -44.00
N LEU A 369 5.35 6.32 -43.54
CA LEU A 369 4.45 7.19 -42.78
C LEU A 369 3.14 7.45 -43.55
N PRO A 370 1.99 7.54 -42.86
CA PRO A 370 0.75 8.05 -43.46
C PRO A 370 0.95 9.41 -44.14
N LYS A 371 0.23 9.69 -45.24
CA LYS A 371 0.39 10.94 -46.00
C LYS A 371 0.08 12.20 -45.18
N GLU A 372 -0.87 12.10 -44.26
CA GLU A 372 -1.33 13.20 -43.39
C GLU A 372 -0.70 13.12 -41.99
N SER A 373 0.55 12.63 -41.89
CA SER A 373 1.25 12.56 -40.61
C SER A 373 1.59 13.96 -40.08
N PRO A 374 1.57 14.17 -38.75
CA PRO A 374 2.11 15.39 -38.15
C PRO A 374 3.61 15.51 -38.43
N ASP A 375 4.19 16.68 -38.15
CA ASP A 375 5.65 16.81 -38.14
C ASP A 375 6.25 15.90 -37.05
N ILE A 376 7.21 15.06 -37.42
CA ILE A 376 7.84 14.09 -36.52
C ILE A 376 9.32 14.47 -36.38
N PRO A 377 9.77 14.85 -35.17
CA PRO A 377 11.17 15.16 -34.93
C PRO A 377 12.07 13.99 -35.31
N GLU A 378 13.15 14.27 -36.04
CA GLU A 378 14.09 13.25 -36.52
C GLU A 378 14.63 12.37 -35.39
N HIS A 379 14.92 12.96 -34.23
CA HIS A 379 15.35 12.22 -33.04
C HIS A 379 14.29 11.22 -32.53
N LEU A 380 13.00 11.58 -32.58
CA LEU A 380 11.91 10.68 -32.19
C LEU A 380 11.77 9.52 -33.18
N LEU A 381 11.77 9.83 -34.49
CA LEU A 381 11.69 8.82 -35.57
C LEU A 381 12.86 7.83 -35.51
N CYS A 382 14.09 8.36 -35.41
CA CYS A 382 15.30 7.55 -35.31
C CYS A 382 15.24 6.64 -34.08
N ASN A 383 14.96 7.18 -32.89
CA ASN A 383 14.92 6.36 -31.67
C ASN A 383 13.79 5.33 -31.67
N PHE A 384 12.65 5.65 -32.28
CA PHE A 384 11.57 4.70 -32.47
C PHE A 384 12.00 3.53 -33.35
N SER A 385 12.62 3.81 -34.51
CA SER A 385 13.16 2.79 -35.40
C SER A 385 14.26 1.96 -34.73
N TYR A 386 15.26 2.61 -34.13
CA TYR A 386 16.42 1.96 -33.52
C TYR A 386 16.08 0.96 -32.42
N GLN A 387 14.92 1.10 -31.78
CA GLN A 387 14.51 0.27 -30.65
C GLN A 387 13.32 -0.64 -30.99
N ALA A 388 12.87 -0.67 -32.24
CA ALA A 388 11.68 -1.42 -32.66
C ALA A 388 11.79 -2.95 -32.43
N SER A 389 13.01 -3.49 -32.38
CA SER A 389 13.28 -4.88 -32.02
C SER A 389 13.50 -5.10 -30.52
N GLY A 390 13.64 -4.03 -29.73
CA GLY A 390 13.88 -4.09 -28.30
C GLY A 390 12.68 -4.61 -27.50
N ASN A 391 12.95 -5.23 -26.37
CA ASN A 391 11.95 -5.80 -25.47
C ASN A 391 12.37 -5.58 -24.02
N LEU A 392 11.59 -4.81 -23.25
CA LEU A 392 11.95 -4.35 -21.92
C LEU A 392 10.89 -4.72 -20.90
N GLN A 393 11.27 -5.49 -19.89
CA GLN A 393 10.36 -5.92 -18.81
C GLN A 393 9.68 -4.73 -18.10
N PRO A 394 10.37 -3.61 -17.77
CA PRO A 394 9.70 -2.47 -17.14
C PRO A 394 8.55 -1.89 -17.98
N ILE A 395 8.74 -1.75 -19.29
CA ILE A 395 7.71 -1.22 -20.20
C ILE A 395 6.54 -2.20 -20.34
N ALA A 396 6.84 -3.51 -20.44
CA ALA A 396 5.82 -4.55 -20.40
C ALA A 396 5.02 -4.54 -19.09
N SER A 397 5.68 -4.30 -17.95
CA SER A 397 5.04 -4.18 -16.63
C SER A 397 4.10 -2.97 -16.55
N VAL A 398 4.53 -1.81 -17.08
CA VAL A 398 3.71 -0.59 -17.18
C VAL A 398 2.47 -0.87 -18.03
N ILE A 399 2.65 -1.24 -19.30
CA ILE A 399 1.51 -1.38 -20.21
C ILE A 399 0.64 -2.59 -19.88
N GLY A 400 1.22 -3.68 -19.37
CA GLY A 400 0.49 -4.88 -18.95
C GLY A 400 -0.35 -4.64 -17.70
N GLY A 401 0.14 -3.87 -16.72
CA GLY A 401 -0.65 -3.42 -15.57
C GLY A 401 -1.80 -2.52 -15.97
N PHE A 402 -1.56 -1.57 -16.88
CA PHE A 402 -2.58 -0.67 -17.43
C PHE A 402 -3.67 -1.44 -18.20
N VAL A 403 -3.29 -2.29 -19.16
CA VAL A 403 -4.21 -3.07 -20.00
C VAL A 403 -5.02 -4.05 -19.17
N ALA A 404 -4.43 -4.68 -18.15
CA ALA A 404 -5.18 -5.54 -17.24
C ALA A 404 -6.21 -4.74 -16.44
N GLN A 405 -5.90 -3.51 -16.02
CA GLN A 405 -6.90 -2.64 -15.40
C GLN A 405 -8.03 -2.29 -16.38
N GLU A 406 -7.71 -1.90 -17.61
CA GLU A 406 -8.72 -1.61 -18.64
C GLU A 406 -9.62 -2.82 -18.92
N ALA A 407 -9.05 -4.02 -18.93
CA ALA A 407 -9.81 -5.26 -19.03
C ALA A 407 -10.75 -5.48 -17.84
N MET A 408 -10.31 -5.18 -16.61
CA MET A 408 -11.19 -5.21 -15.44
C MET A 408 -12.32 -4.19 -15.56
N LYS A 409 -12.04 -2.95 -15.98
CA LYS A 409 -13.07 -1.91 -16.21
C LYS A 409 -14.12 -2.37 -17.22
N ALA A 410 -13.65 -2.92 -18.34
CA ALA A 410 -14.49 -3.42 -19.42
C ALA A 410 -15.52 -4.45 -18.91
N VAL A 411 -15.08 -5.46 -18.16
CA VAL A 411 -15.97 -6.54 -17.71
C VAL A 411 -16.76 -6.23 -16.44
N THR A 412 -16.37 -5.20 -15.68
CA THR A 412 -17.05 -4.81 -14.43
C THR A 412 -17.96 -3.61 -14.57
N HIS A 413 -17.85 -2.84 -15.67
CA HIS A 413 -18.54 -1.55 -15.82
C HIS A 413 -18.22 -0.55 -14.69
N HIS A 414 -17.08 -0.75 -14.02
CA HIS A 414 -16.65 0.01 -12.87
C HIS A 414 -15.39 0.83 -13.20
N THR A 415 -15.44 2.11 -12.84
CA THR A 415 -14.47 3.17 -13.14
C THR A 415 -14.41 3.55 -14.63
N THR A 416 -13.74 4.65 -14.98
CA THR A 416 -13.76 5.21 -16.35
C THR A 416 -12.71 4.54 -17.24
N PRO A 417 -13.10 3.86 -18.35
CA PRO A 417 -12.17 3.28 -19.29
C PRO A 417 -11.40 4.32 -20.11
N LEU A 418 -10.21 3.93 -20.59
CA LEU A 418 -9.47 4.66 -21.60
C LEU A 418 -10.34 4.83 -22.85
N LYS A 419 -10.49 6.07 -23.31
CA LYS A 419 -11.15 6.41 -24.57
C LYS A 419 -10.15 7.19 -25.44
N GLN A 420 -9.42 6.58 -26.37
CA GLN A 420 -9.42 5.16 -26.78
C GLN A 420 -7.99 4.63 -26.96
N PHE A 421 -7.05 5.50 -27.36
CA PHE A 421 -5.63 5.20 -27.49
C PHE A 421 -4.81 5.84 -26.38
N LEU A 422 -3.85 5.09 -25.86
CA LEU A 422 -2.74 5.59 -25.06
C LEU A 422 -1.44 5.23 -25.78
N TYR A 423 -0.59 6.22 -26.08
CA TYR A 423 0.76 6.00 -26.58
C TYR A 423 1.75 6.44 -25.51
N THR A 424 2.78 5.64 -25.26
CA THR A 424 3.80 5.94 -24.24
C THR A 424 5.19 6.02 -24.85
N SER A 425 6.00 6.91 -24.32
CA SER A 425 7.44 7.00 -24.58
C SER A 425 8.18 7.27 -23.26
N SER A 426 9.30 6.58 -23.05
CA SER A 426 10.18 6.77 -21.89
C SER A 426 11.62 7.02 -22.33
N LEU A 427 11.81 7.83 -23.37
CA LEU A 427 13.12 8.10 -23.98
C LEU A 427 14.15 8.69 -23.00
N GLU A 428 13.71 9.33 -21.93
CA GLU A 428 14.57 9.85 -20.85
C GLU A 428 15.35 8.75 -20.12
N ALA A 429 14.94 7.48 -20.26
CA ALA A 429 15.69 6.33 -19.79
C ALA A 429 17.02 6.14 -20.54
N LEU A 430 17.12 6.61 -21.80
CA LEU A 430 18.38 6.54 -22.53
C LEU A 430 19.42 7.47 -21.89
N PRO A 431 20.64 6.97 -21.63
CA PRO A 431 21.76 7.81 -21.22
C PRO A 431 22.16 8.77 -22.35
N GLY A 432 22.44 10.04 -22.02
CA GLY A 432 22.91 11.04 -22.97
C GLY A 432 24.42 11.33 -22.86
N ALA A 433 24.85 12.45 -23.45
CA ALA A 433 26.26 12.85 -23.54
C ALA A 433 27.00 13.03 -22.20
N TYR A 434 26.29 13.20 -21.09
CA TYR A 434 26.86 13.26 -19.73
C TYR A 434 27.31 11.89 -19.19
N SER A 435 26.91 10.80 -19.84
CA SER A 435 27.17 9.42 -19.41
C SER A 435 28.19 8.73 -20.29
N SER A 436 28.94 7.80 -19.69
CA SER A 436 29.84 6.89 -20.43
C SER A 436 29.10 5.85 -21.29
N PHE A 437 27.77 5.84 -21.21
CA PHE A 437 26.86 4.96 -21.96
C PHE A 437 26.03 5.73 -23.00
N ASP A 438 26.43 6.96 -23.35
CA ASP A 438 25.77 7.83 -24.34
C ASP A 438 25.12 7.08 -25.51
N ALA A 439 23.79 7.09 -25.56
CA ALA A 439 22.99 6.32 -26.51
C ALA A 439 23.13 6.83 -27.96
N ASP A 440 23.50 8.09 -28.15
CA ASP A 440 23.73 8.67 -29.48
C ASP A 440 25.02 8.17 -30.12
N LYS A 441 25.92 7.57 -29.32
CA LYS A 441 27.17 6.95 -29.78
C LYS A 441 27.05 5.44 -30.02
N LEU A 442 25.89 4.84 -29.75
CA LEU A 442 25.69 3.41 -29.99
C LEU A 442 25.60 3.12 -31.48
N GLU A 443 26.37 2.14 -31.93
CA GLU A 443 26.30 1.62 -33.29
C GLU A 443 25.63 0.24 -33.31
N LEU A 444 25.26 -0.26 -34.50
CA LEU A 444 24.68 -1.59 -34.66
C LEU A 444 25.58 -2.68 -34.04
N ALA A 445 26.91 -2.53 -34.12
CA ALA A 445 27.89 -3.45 -33.55
C ALA A 445 27.77 -3.62 -32.02
N ASP A 446 27.36 -2.56 -31.31
CA ASP A 446 27.17 -2.58 -29.85
C ASP A 446 25.89 -3.29 -29.41
N CYS A 447 24.97 -3.54 -30.35
CA CYS A 447 23.64 -4.09 -30.14
C CYS A 447 23.45 -5.48 -30.77
N VAL A 448 24.49 -6.07 -31.38
CA VAL A 448 24.40 -7.39 -32.04
C VAL A 448 23.94 -8.46 -31.05
N PRO A 449 22.87 -9.22 -31.34
CA PRO A 449 22.39 -10.30 -30.46
C PRO A 449 23.47 -11.32 -30.12
N ARG A 450 23.46 -11.83 -28.89
CA ARG A 450 24.43 -12.83 -28.40
C ARG A 450 23.77 -14.18 -28.08
N ASN A 451 22.50 -14.34 -28.45
CA ASN A 451 21.68 -15.51 -28.09
C ASN A 451 21.63 -15.69 -26.57
N THR A 452 21.30 -14.61 -25.88
CA THR A 452 21.14 -14.62 -24.42
C THR A 452 19.80 -14.00 -24.06
N ARG A 453 19.37 -14.22 -22.82
CA ARG A 453 18.13 -13.59 -22.31
C ARG A 453 18.09 -12.06 -22.35
N TYR A 454 19.23 -11.39 -22.58
CA TYR A 454 19.33 -9.93 -22.56
C TYR A 454 19.35 -9.29 -23.96
N ASP A 455 19.19 -10.07 -25.03
CA ASP A 455 19.28 -9.56 -26.41
C ASP A 455 18.27 -8.44 -26.69
N GLY A 456 17.04 -8.55 -26.19
CA GLY A 456 16.01 -7.50 -26.33
C GLY A 456 16.32 -6.21 -25.58
N GLN A 457 17.08 -6.30 -24.48
CA GLN A 457 17.51 -5.13 -23.70
C GLN A 457 18.79 -4.50 -24.30
N ALA A 458 19.73 -5.33 -24.76
CA ALA A 458 20.93 -4.88 -25.44
C ALA A 458 20.63 -4.20 -26.79
N ALA A 459 19.55 -4.58 -27.47
CA ALA A 459 19.07 -3.86 -28.66
C ALA A 459 18.74 -2.38 -28.39
N VAL A 460 18.37 -2.04 -27.15
CA VAL A 460 18.06 -0.67 -26.72
C VAL A 460 19.30 0.04 -26.18
N PHE A 461 19.95 -0.56 -25.16
CA PHE A 461 20.99 0.12 -24.37
C PHE A 461 22.42 -0.28 -24.73
N GLY A 462 22.62 -1.29 -25.57
CA GLY A 462 23.92 -1.87 -25.89
C GLY A 462 24.48 -2.77 -24.78
N TRP A 463 25.42 -3.64 -25.16
CA TRP A 463 26.01 -4.62 -24.24
C TRP A 463 26.83 -4.03 -23.09
N LYS A 464 27.42 -2.85 -23.29
CA LYS A 464 28.21 -2.18 -22.25
C LYS A 464 27.32 -1.77 -21.07
N PHE A 465 26.14 -1.22 -21.36
CA PHE A 465 25.16 -0.86 -20.34
C PHE A 465 24.58 -2.11 -19.65
N GLN A 466 24.28 -3.16 -20.42
CA GLN A 466 23.83 -4.44 -19.86
C GLN A 466 24.80 -5.02 -18.82
N LYS A 467 26.11 -4.95 -19.10
CA LYS A 467 27.14 -5.38 -18.16
C LYS A 467 27.15 -4.51 -16.89
N ALA A 468 26.93 -3.21 -17.02
CA ALA A 468 26.87 -2.31 -15.86
C ALA A 468 25.69 -2.63 -14.94
N LEU A 469 24.51 -2.94 -15.50
CA LEU A 469 23.34 -3.42 -14.75
C LEU A 469 23.64 -4.69 -13.96
N GLN A 470 24.31 -5.64 -14.60
CA GLN A 470 24.69 -6.92 -14.00
C GLN A 470 25.60 -6.79 -12.78
N GLN A 471 26.41 -5.73 -12.71
CA GLN A 471 27.36 -5.48 -11.63
C GLN A 471 26.79 -4.66 -10.46
N GLN A 472 25.53 -4.21 -10.57
CA GLN A 472 24.92 -3.35 -9.57
C GLN A 472 24.69 -4.06 -8.23
N LYS A 473 24.72 -3.27 -7.15
CA LYS A 473 24.49 -3.68 -5.77
C LYS A 473 23.32 -2.91 -5.16
N TRP A 474 22.13 -3.51 -5.10
CA TRP A 474 20.92 -2.83 -4.66
C TRP A 474 20.32 -3.45 -3.41
N PHE A 475 19.64 -2.63 -2.63
CA PHE A 475 18.87 -3.06 -1.46
C PHE A 475 17.39 -2.76 -1.67
N ILE A 476 16.54 -3.76 -1.52
CA ILE A 476 15.08 -3.62 -1.53
C ILE A 476 14.57 -3.72 -0.11
N VAL A 477 13.81 -2.72 0.32
CA VAL A 477 13.19 -2.68 1.65
C VAL A 477 11.70 -2.97 1.50
N GLY A 478 11.30 -4.19 1.88
CA GLY A 478 9.95 -4.73 1.71
C GLY A 478 9.87 -5.79 0.61
N ALA A 479 9.18 -6.89 0.90
CA ALA A 479 8.89 -8.02 0.03
C ALA A 479 7.37 -8.22 -0.16
N GLY A 480 6.59 -7.15 0.05
CA GLY A 480 5.15 -7.11 -0.21
C GLY A 480 4.80 -7.01 -1.70
N ALA A 481 3.68 -6.35 -2.02
CA ALA A 481 3.16 -6.26 -3.40
C ALA A 481 4.18 -5.62 -4.36
N ILE A 482 4.64 -4.40 -4.04
CA ILE A 482 5.66 -3.69 -4.82
C ILE A 482 6.97 -4.49 -4.84
N GLY A 483 7.37 -5.07 -3.70
CA GLY A 483 8.61 -5.85 -3.59
C GLY A 483 8.66 -7.03 -4.56
N CYS A 484 7.56 -7.79 -4.67
CA CYS A 484 7.42 -8.90 -5.62
C CYS A 484 7.59 -8.44 -7.09
N GLU A 485 6.92 -7.34 -7.45
CA GLU A 485 6.98 -6.78 -8.81
C GLU A 485 8.35 -6.18 -9.13
N LEU A 486 8.99 -5.48 -8.17
CA LEU A 486 10.36 -4.98 -8.30
C LEU A 486 11.35 -6.13 -8.50
N LEU A 487 11.28 -7.20 -7.70
CA LEU A 487 12.16 -8.36 -7.86
C LEU A 487 12.02 -9.00 -9.24
N LYS A 488 10.79 -9.18 -9.73
CA LYS A 488 10.51 -9.65 -11.09
C LYS A 488 11.20 -8.75 -12.11
N ASN A 489 10.97 -7.43 -12.05
CA ASN A 489 11.58 -6.49 -12.99
C ASN A 489 13.12 -6.52 -12.91
N LEU A 490 13.71 -6.45 -11.71
CA LEU A 490 15.15 -6.45 -11.49
C LEU A 490 15.83 -7.73 -12.01
N ALA A 491 15.20 -8.89 -11.82
CA ALA A 491 15.70 -10.17 -12.33
C ALA A 491 15.72 -10.23 -13.85
N MET A 492 14.68 -9.70 -14.50
CA MET A 492 14.58 -9.65 -15.95
C MET A 492 15.55 -8.64 -16.56
N ILE A 493 15.72 -7.47 -15.92
CA ILE A 493 16.72 -6.46 -16.30
C ILE A 493 18.14 -7.01 -16.15
N GLY A 494 18.34 -7.99 -15.27
CA GLY A 494 19.62 -8.60 -14.98
C GLY A 494 20.43 -7.87 -13.91
N VAL A 495 19.77 -7.10 -13.04
CA VAL A 495 20.43 -6.45 -11.90
C VAL A 495 21.06 -7.51 -11.01
N ALA A 496 22.31 -7.27 -10.61
CA ALA A 496 23.08 -8.17 -9.74
C ALA A 496 23.31 -9.60 -10.30
N CYS A 497 23.19 -9.80 -11.62
CA CYS A 497 23.37 -11.12 -12.25
C CYS A 497 24.82 -11.39 -12.72
N GLY A 498 25.69 -10.38 -12.78
CA GLY A 498 27.10 -10.52 -13.22
C GLY A 498 28.07 -10.29 -12.08
N GLU A 499 29.32 -10.75 -12.25
CA GLU A 499 30.38 -10.73 -11.21
C GLU A 499 30.44 -9.42 -10.41
N GLY A 500 30.49 -9.52 -9.08
CA GLY A 500 30.49 -8.37 -8.17
C GLY A 500 29.11 -7.77 -7.86
N GLY A 501 28.08 -8.09 -8.65
CA GLY A 501 26.69 -7.70 -8.37
C GLY A 501 26.10 -8.39 -7.14
N SER A 502 25.22 -7.69 -6.44
CA SER A 502 24.57 -8.18 -5.21
C SER A 502 23.20 -7.54 -5.00
N LEU A 503 22.15 -8.34 -4.88
CA LEU A 503 20.83 -7.89 -4.48
C LEU A 503 20.55 -8.30 -3.04
N LYS A 504 20.09 -7.37 -2.21
CA LYS A 504 19.64 -7.67 -0.85
C LYS A 504 18.17 -7.31 -0.73
N ILE A 505 17.40 -8.13 -0.04
CA ILE A 505 16.00 -7.84 0.26
C ILE A 505 15.72 -8.11 1.73
N THR A 506 15.00 -7.22 2.40
CA THR A 506 14.52 -7.45 3.76
C THR A 506 13.03 -7.25 3.89
N ASP A 507 12.38 -8.10 4.68
CA ASP A 507 10.98 -7.95 5.10
C ASP A 507 10.77 -8.77 6.39
N PRO A 508 10.31 -8.15 7.49
CA PRO A 508 10.09 -8.85 8.75
C PRO A 508 8.84 -9.74 8.75
N ASP A 509 7.92 -9.54 7.81
CA ASP A 509 6.61 -10.17 7.82
C ASP A 509 6.63 -11.61 7.32
N THR A 510 5.56 -12.32 7.66
CA THR A 510 5.21 -13.62 7.09
C THR A 510 4.12 -13.50 6.03
N ILE A 511 4.04 -14.48 5.15
CA ILE A 511 3.04 -14.55 4.09
C ILE A 511 1.67 -14.90 4.67
N GLU A 512 0.64 -14.15 4.29
CA GLU A 512 -0.77 -14.40 4.61
C GLU A 512 -1.58 -14.79 3.36
N VAL A 513 -2.77 -15.38 3.54
CA VAL A 513 -3.68 -15.71 2.42
C VAL A 513 -4.07 -14.47 1.62
N SER A 514 -4.34 -13.37 2.32
CA SER A 514 -4.72 -12.08 1.73
C SER A 514 -3.65 -11.47 0.82
N ASN A 515 -2.42 -11.95 0.91
CA ASN A 515 -1.27 -11.44 0.15
C ASN A 515 -1.26 -12.03 -1.27
N LEU A 516 -1.73 -13.27 -1.44
CA LEU A 516 -1.59 -14.06 -2.66
C LEU A 516 -2.26 -13.41 -3.89
N ASN A 517 -3.30 -12.62 -3.70
CA ASN A 517 -3.99 -11.89 -4.78
C ASN A 517 -3.13 -10.79 -5.45
N ARG A 518 -2.02 -10.36 -4.85
CA ARG A 518 -1.15 -9.31 -5.44
C ARG A 518 0.35 -9.53 -5.24
N GLN A 519 0.75 -10.55 -4.46
CA GLN A 519 2.14 -10.92 -4.21
C GLN A 519 2.41 -12.26 -4.90
N PHE A 520 2.46 -12.21 -6.23
CA PHE A 520 2.39 -13.38 -7.10
C PHE A 520 3.59 -14.35 -7.01
N LEU A 521 4.65 -13.96 -6.28
CA LEU A 521 5.77 -14.85 -5.95
C LEU A 521 5.43 -15.89 -4.89
N PHE A 522 4.28 -15.74 -4.23
CA PHE A 522 3.85 -16.58 -3.12
C PHE A 522 2.68 -17.46 -3.53
N HIS A 523 2.66 -18.68 -3.01
CA HIS A 523 1.56 -19.63 -3.22
C HIS A 523 0.98 -20.08 -1.87
N ARG A 524 -0.19 -20.73 -1.89
CA ARG A 524 -0.85 -21.23 -0.67
C ARG A 524 0.09 -22.04 0.26
N PRO A 525 1.00 -22.91 -0.23
CA PRO A 525 1.95 -23.63 0.63
C PRO A 525 3.04 -22.78 1.29
N ASP A 526 3.15 -21.50 0.95
CA ASP A 526 4.11 -20.57 1.54
C ASP A 526 3.51 -19.72 2.68
N VAL A 527 2.20 -19.78 2.92
CA VAL A 527 1.54 -19.07 4.04
C VAL A 527 2.21 -19.45 5.36
N GLY A 528 2.53 -18.43 6.17
CA GLY A 528 3.28 -18.54 7.43
C GLY A 528 4.80 -18.50 7.30
N LYS A 529 5.37 -18.61 6.08
CA LYS A 529 6.82 -18.45 5.85
C LYS A 529 7.20 -16.97 5.71
N LYS A 530 8.49 -16.65 5.86
CA LYS A 530 9.02 -15.29 5.69
C LYS A 530 8.93 -14.83 4.24
N LYS A 531 8.39 -13.63 4.02
CA LYS A 531 8.18 -13.06 2.67
C LYS A 531 9.49 -12.96 1.89
N SER A 532 10.52 -12.37 2.49
CA SER A 532 11.82 -12.12 1.84
C SER A 532 12.51 -13.41 1.38
N GLU A 533 12.50 -14.46 2.22
CA GLU A 533 13.11 -15.75 1.89
C GLU A 533 12.40 -16.45 0.72
N VAL A 534 11.06 -16.47 0.75
CA VAL A 534 10.26 -17.07 -0.33
C VAL A 534 10.41 -16.27 -1.61
N ALA A 535 10.38 -14.94 -1.53
CA ALA A 535 10.55 -14.05 -2.68
C ALA A 535 11.92 -14.25 -3.34
N ALA A 536 12.98 -14.34 -2.53
CA ALA A 536 14.34 -14.59 -3.01
C ALA A 536 14.51 -15.98 -3.65
N ARG A 537 13.78 -16.98 -3.18
CA ARG A 537 13.73 -18.30 -3.82
C ARG A 537 12.97 -18.26 -5.14
N ALA A 538 11.80 -17.63 -5.16
CA ALA A 538 10.94 -17.56 -6.34
C ALA A 538 11.60 -16.81 -7.49
N VAL A 539 12.26 -15.69 -7.22
CA VAL A 539 12.88 -14.85 -8.26
C VAL A 539 14.04 -15.57 -8.98
N LYS A 540 14.73 -16.52 -8.33
CA LYS A 540 15.75 -17.37 -8.97
C LYS A 540 15.17 -18.25 -10.08
N ALA A 541 13.86 -18.54 -10.05
CA ALA A 541 13.19 -19.25 -11.14
C ALA A 541 12.98 -18.36 -12.38
N PHE A 542 12.96 -17.03 -12.23
CA PHE A 542 12.94 -16.10 -13.36
C PHE A 542 14.35 -15.91 -13.92
N ASN A 543 15.34 -15.81 -13.05
CA ASN A 543 16.73 -15.69 -13.44
C ASN A 543 17.67 -16.39 -12.46
N SER A 544 18.28 -17.49 -12.88
CA SER A 544 19.21 -18.27 -12.04
C SER A 544 20.48 -17.50 -11.67
N ASP A 545 20.83 -16.48 -12.45
CA ASP A 545 22.08 -15.74 -12.27
C ASP A 545 21.96 -14.66 -11.19
N ILE A 546 20.73 -14.34 -10.74
CA ILE A 546 20.49 -13.30 -9.74
C ILE A 546 21.15 -13.64 -8.41
N ARG A 547 22.01 -12.75 -7.92
CA ARG A 547 22.70 -12.91 -6.64
C ARG A 547 21.96 -12.21 -5.52
N ILE A 548 20.89 -12.85 -5.06
CA ILE A 548 20.01 -12.29 -4.03
C ILE A 548 20.28 -12.89 -2.63
N THR A 549 20.32 -12.02 -1.62
CA THR A 549 20.40 -12.38 -0.20
C THR A 549 19.13 -11.91 0.53
N PRO A 550 18.30 -12.83 1.06
CA PRO A 550 17.16 -12.47 1.89
C PRO A 550 17.59 -12.17 3.33
N LEU A 551 16.95 -11.18 3.93
CA LEU A 551 17.04 -10.77 5.33
C LEU A 551 15.62 -10.65 5.89
N SER A 552 15.45 -10.70 7.21
CA SER A 552 14.12 -10.61 7.86
C SER A 552 14.08 -9.60 8.99
N ASP A 553 15.08 -8.74 9.07
CA ASP A 553 15.17 -7.70 10.08
C ASP A 553 14.45 -6.45 9.62
N ILE A 554 13.70 -5.82 10.53
CA ILE A 554 13.11 -4.50 10.32
C ILE A 554 14.23 -3.49 10.06
N VAL A 555 14.04 -2.56 9.13
CA VAL A 555 15.01 -1.48 8.88
C VAL A 555 14.68 -0.31 9.80
N ALA A 556 15.37 -0.24 10.93
CA ALA A 556 15.14 0.74 11.98
C ALA A 556 16.44 1.07 12.73
N ASP A 557 16.37 2.07 13.60
CA ASP A 557 17.47 2.47 14.49
C ASP A 557 17.99 1.31 15.37
N THR A 558 17.09 0.45 15.84
CA THR A 558 17.41 -0.73 16.66
C THR A 558 18.22 -1.80 15.93
N THR A 559 18.20 -1.82 14.60
CA THR A 559 18.87 -2.84 13.75
C THR A 559 20.07 -2.28 12.99
N GLU A 560 20.59 -1.10 13.37
CA GLU A 560 21.80 -0.51 12.75
C GLU A 560 23.09 -1.34 12.94
N HIS A 561 23.08 -2.29 13.88
CA HIS A 561 24.15 -3.28 14.00
C HIS A 561 24.20 -4.26 12.82
N ILE A 562 23.08 -4.43 12.10
CA ILE A 562 22.93 -5.19 10.86
C ILE A 562 23.06 -4.25 9.66
N PHE A 563 22.28 -3.16 9.68
CA PHE A 563 22.20 -2.17 8.60
C PHE A 563 23.10 -0.94 8.84
N GLY A 564 24.36 -1.21 9.20
CA GLY A 564 25.36 -0.19 9.53
C GLY A 564 26.15 0.35 8.34
N ASP A 565 27.25 1.04 8.65
CA ASP A 565 28.11 1.70 7.65
C ASP A 565 28.62 0.75 6.56
N SER A 566 29.11 -0.43 6.96
CA SER A 566 29.61 -1.44 6.02
C SER A 566 28.52 -2.01 5.11
N PHE A 567 27.26 -1.98 5.54
CA PHE A 567 26.15 -2.47 4.74
C PHE A 567 25.84 -1.49 3.61
N PHE A 568 25.57 -0.23 3.95
CA PHE A 568 25.14 0.79 3.00
C PHE A 568 26.26 1.31 2.10
N ALA A 569 27.49 1.45 2.61
CA ALA A 569 28.63 1.93 1.82
C ALA A 569 28.99 1.03 0.62
N ASN A 570 28.48 -0.21 0.61
CA ASN A 570 28.67 -1.17 -0.47
C ASN A 570 27.52 -1.20 -1.49
N LEU A 571 26.52 -0.32 -1.38
CA LEU A 571 25.38 -0.27 -2.28
C LEU A 571 25.57 0.77 -3.39
N ASN A 572 24.86 0.59 -4.49
CA ASN A 572 24.70 1.57 -5.56
C ASN A 572 23.36 2.31 -5.48
N GLY A 573 22.38 1.77 -4.76
CA GLY A 573 21.06 2.38 -4.57
C GLY A 573 20.13 1.52 -3.72
N VAL A 574 18.97 2.10 -3.39
CA VAL A 574 17.92 1.49 -2.57
C VAL A 574 16.57 1.63 -3.29
N CYS A 575 15.73 0.60 -3.22
CA CYS A 575 14.34 0.66 -3.65
C CYS A 575 13.43 0.41 -2.45
N ASN A 576 12.46 1.30 -2.22
CA ASN A 576 11.44 1.08 -1.20
C ASN A 576 10.24 0.32 -1.78
N ALA A 577 9.76 -0.62 -0.99
CA ALA A 577 8.53 -1.39 -1.20
C ALA A 577 7.74 -1.46 0.12
N LEU A 578 7.63 -0.30 0.78
CA LEU A 578 7.11 -0.12 2.13
C LEU A 578 5.61 0.22 2.14
N ASP A 579 4.97 0.09 3.30
CA ASP A 579 3.54 0.37 3.49
C ASP A 579 3.25 1.45 4.54
N ASN A 580 4.28 1.95 5.24
CA ASN A 580 4.15 3.00 6.25
C ASN A 580 5.14 4.15 6.03
N VAL A 581 4.79 5.35 6.49
CA VAL A 581 5.56 6.59 6.26
C VAL A 581 6.83 6.64 7.12
N ASP A 582 6.81 6.08 8.33
CA ASP A 582 7.96 6.16 9.24
C ASP A 582 9.16 5.34 8.75
N ALA A 583 8.92 4.12 8.24
CA ALA A 583 9.96 3.32 7.61
C ALA A 583 10.52 4.02 6.35
N ARG A 584 9.67 4.66 5.54
CA ARG A 584 10.12 5.45 4.37
C ARG A 584 11.06 6.58 4.78
N ARG A 585 10.65 7.38 5.78
CA ARG A 585 11.47 8.46 6.35
C ARG A 585 12.77 7.94 6.95
N TYR A 586 12.75 6.77 7.59
CA TYR A 586 13.97 6.17 8.11
C TYR A 586 14.94 5.80 6.98
N VAL A 587 14.49 5.07 5.97
CA VAL A 587 15.33 4.67 4.82
C VAL A 587 15.85 5.90 4.06
N ASP A 588 15.00 6.90 3.83
CA ASP A 588 15.37 8.18 3.21
C ASP A 588 16.54 8.86 3.94
N ARG A 589 16.45 9.01 5.26
CA ARG A 589 17.56 9.54 6.08
C ARG A 589 18.85 8.75 5.92
N ARG A 590 18.77 7.41 5.82
CA ARG A 590 19.95 6.57 5.58
C ARG A 590 20.52 6.80 4.18
N CYS A 591 19.68 6.90 3.15
CA CYS A 591 20.11 7.18 1.79
C CYS A 591 20.75 8.56 1.65
N VAL A 592 20.21 9.59 2.31
CA VAL A 592 20.84 10.92 2.39
C VAL A 592 22.20 10.82 3.07
N TYR A 593 22.27 10.16 4.24
CA TYR A 593 23.52 10.01 4.99
C TYR A 593 24.63 9.29 4.19
N TYR A 594 24.28 8.22 3.47
CA TYR A 594 25.21 7.45 2.65
C TYR A 594 25.35 7.93 1.20
N GLN A 595 24.66 9.02 0.83
CA GLN A 595 24.64 9.56 -0.55
C GLN A 595 24.26 8.51 -1.59
N LEU A 596 23.19 7.75 -1.33
CA LEU A 596 22.68 6.71 -2.22
C LEU A 596 21.40 7.18 -2.95
N PRO A 597 21.25 6.86 -4.24
CA PRO A 597 19.96 6.94 -4.92
C PRO A 597 18.90 6.11 -4.19
N LEU A 598 17.73 6.70 -4.01
CA LEU A 598 16.54 6.04 -3.48
C LEU A 598 15.41 6.14 -4.49
N LEU A 599 14.86 4.98 -4.86
CA LEU A 599 13.65 4.88 -5.66
C LEU A 599 12.46 4.56 -4.75
N GLU A 600 11.55 5.51 -4.62
CA GLU A 600 10.38 5.46 -3.73
C GLU A 600 9.10 5.23 -4.55
N SER A 601 8.16 4.47 -3.97
CA SER A 601 6.86 4.25 -4.59
C SER A 601 5.76 3.86 -3.60
N GLY A 602 4.53 4.22 -3.96
CA GLY A 602 3.33 3.95 -3.16
C GLY A 602 2.13 3.60 -4.03
N THR A 603 1.19 2.84 -3.46
CA THR A 603 -0.07 2.46 -4.11
C THR A 603 -1.24 2.49 -3.11
N MET A 604 -2.42 2.92 -3.57
CA MET A 604 -3.68 2.85 -2.85
C MET A 604 -4.84 2.63 -3.83
N GLY A 605 -5.34 1.39 -3.91
CA GLY A 605 -6.35 0.98 -4.89
C GLY A 605 -5.86 1.22 -6.32
N GLY A 606 -6.59 2.03 -7.10
CA GLY A 606 -6.19 2.47 -8.44
C GLY A 606 -5.10 3.55 -8.45
N LYS A 607 -4.82 4.21 -7.31
CA LYS A 607 -3.87 5.32 -7.20
C LYS A 607 -2.45 4.81 -6.98
N GLY A 608 -1.47 5.52 -7.52
CA GLY A 608 -0.06 5.23 -7.28
C GLY A 608 0.86 6.41 -7.56
N ASN A 609 2.05 6.37 -6.98
CA ASN A 609 3.08 7.37 -7.22
C ASN A 609 4.49 6.77 -7.25
N THR A 610 5.41 7.46 -7.91
CA THR A 610 6.85 7.20 -7.86
C THR A 610 7.60 8.49 -7.59
N GLN A 611 8.71 8.40 -6.86
CA GLN A 611 9.62 9.51 -6.61
C GLN A 611 11.05 9.03 -6.70
N VAL A 612 11.91 9.85 -7.31
CA VAL A 612 13.35 9.60 -7.38
C VAL A 612 14.06 10.57 -6.47
N VAL A 613 14.84 10.03 -5.55
CA VAL A 613 15.75 10.78 -4.68
C VAL A 613 17.18 10.49 -5.16
N PHE A 614 17.82 11.46 -5.80
CA PHE A 614 19.14 11.33 -6.41
C PHE A 614 20.17 12.23 -5.72
N PRO A 615 21.32 11.66 -5.27
CA PRO A 615 22.34 12.39 -4.52
C PRO A 615 22.82 13.66 -5.22
N HIS A 616 23.02 14.72 -4.43
CA HIS A 616 23.51 16.04 -4.85
C HIS A 616 22.67 16.73 -5.94
N LEU A 617 21.45 16.27 -6.18
CA LEU A 617 20.60 16.79 -7.25
C LEU A 617 19.18 17.11 -6.78
N THR A 618 18.47 16.12 -6.24
CA THR A 618 17.06 16.26 -5.87
C THR A 618 16.88 16.52 -4.38
N GLU A 619 15.70 16.97 -3.99
CA GLU A 619 15.24 16.87 -2.60
C GLU A 619 15.13 15.39 -2.16
N SER A 620 14.97 15.20 -0.85
CA SER A 620 14.75 13.88 -0.24
C SER A 620 13.25 13.61 -0.02
N TYR A 621 12.86 12.36 0.26
CA TYR A 621 11.47 12.05 0.60
C TYR A 621 11.01 12.83 1.85
N GLY A 622 11.89 12.99 2.85
CA GLY A 622 11.62 13.77 4.06
C GLY A 622 11.57 15.29 3.88
N SER A 623 11.82 15.82 2.68
CA SER A 623 11.79 17.26 2.40
C SER A 623 10.36 17.80 2.26
N THR A 624 9.39 16.95 1.91
CA THR A 624 7.98 17.28 1.81
C THR A 624 7.19 16.57 2.92
N SER A 625 6.07 17.17 3.33
CA SER A 625 5.18 16.57 4.33
C SER A 625 3.87 16.17 3.69
N ASP A 626 3.56 14.87 3.77
CA ASP A 626 2.23 14.37 3.46
C ASP A 626 1.20 14.94 4.48
N PRO A 627 -0.05 15.18 4.06
CA PRO A 627 -1.11 15.57 4.98
C PRO A 627 -1.25 14.55 6.13
N PRO A 628 -1.28 14.99 7.40
CA PRO A 628 -1.44 14.07 8.52
C PRO A 628 -2.81 13.38 8.46
N GLU A 629 -2.89 12.16 9.01
CA GLU A 629 -4.18 11.51 9.26
C GLU A 629 -5.05 12.42 10.13
N LYS A 630 -6.33 12.60 9.76
CA LYS A 630 -7.28 13.32 10.62
C LYS A 630 -7.58 12.44 11.84
N GLU A 631 -7.09 12.87 13.00
CA GLU A 631 -7.43 12.22 14.27
C GLU A 631 -8.83 12.61 14.73
N THR A 632 -9.62 11.62 15.16
CA THR A 632 -10.94 11.87 15.74
C THR A 632 -10.77 12.39 17.18
N PRO A 633 -11.46 13.48 17.58
CA PRO A 633 -11.41 14.00 18.94
C PRO A 633 -11.70 12.93 19.99
N ILE A 634 -10.98 12.96 21.12
CA ILE A 634 -11.08 11.93 22.16
C ILE A 634 -12.49 11.93 22.77
N CYS A 635 -13.11 13.11 22.94
CA CYS A 635 -14.47 13.22 23.44
C CYS A 635 -15.50 12.56 22.51
N THR A 636 -15.31 12.63 21.19
CA THR A 636 -16.16 11.96 20.20
C THR A 636 -16.05 10.45 20.33
N LEU A 637 -14.84 9.90 20.44
CA LEU A 637 -14.64 8.45 20.62
C LEU A 637 -15.20 7.96 21.97
N ARG A 638 -14.94 8.71 23.04
CA ARG A 638 -15.26 8.30 24.42
C ARG A 638 -16.73 8.49 24.77
N ASN A 639 -17.38 9.56 24.33
CA ASN A 639 -18.68 9.99 24.84
C ASN A 639 -19.74 10.23 23.76
N PHE A 640 -19.37 10.78 22.61
CA PHE A 640 -20.35 11.26 21.60
C PHE A 640 -20.07 10.72 20.18
N PRO A 641 -20.07 9.38 19.97
CA PRO A 641 -19.96 8.84 18.62
C PRO A 641 -21.21 9.17 17.80
N TYR A 642 -21.02 9.42 16.52
CA TYR A 642 -22.11 9.67 15.57
C TYR A 642 -21.91 8.96 14.22
N GLN A 643 -20.77 8.30 14.03
CA GLN A 643 -20.41 7.49 12.87
C GLN A 643 -19.86 6.14 13.32
N ILE A 644 -19.96 5.14 12.45
CA ILE A 644 -19.54 3.76 12.74
C ILE A 644 -18.01 3.65 12.89
N GLU A 645 -17.26 4.52 12.21
CA GLU A 645 -15.80 4.63 12.34
C GLU A 645 -15.41 4.97 13.79
N HIS A 646 -16.18 5.83 14.48
CA HIS A 646 -15.92 6.20 15.87
C HIS A 646 -16.12 5.04 16.83
N THR A 647 -17.18 4.26 16.64
CA THR A 647 -17.45 3.09 17.50
C THR A 647 -16.47 1.96 17.22
N ILE A 648 -15.98 1.80 15.98
CA ILE A 648 -14.93 0.84 15.63
C ILE A 648 -13.59 1.23 16.27
N GLN A 649 -13.17 2.50 16.16
CA GLN A 649 -11.95 2.99 16.80
C GLN A 649 -12.02 2.83 18.33
N TRP A 650 -13.17 3.15 18.94
CA TRP A 650 -13.42 2.90 20.35
C TRP A 650 -13.32 1.41 20.71
N ALA A 651 -13.93 0.53 19.92
CA ALA A 651 -13.91 -0.91 20.16
C ALA A 651 -12.48 -1.49 20.02
N ARG A 652 -11.71 -0.99 19.05
CA ARG A 652 -10.30 -1.36 18.84
C ARG A 652 -9.43 -0.92 20.01
N ALA A 653 -9.66 0.28 20.55
CA ALA A 653 -9.00 0.74 21.77
C ALA A 653 -9.37 -0.14 22.98
N LYS A 654 -10.65 -0.51 23.13
CA LYS A 654 -11.10 -1.43 24.18
C LYS A 654 -10.49 -2.82 24.07
N PHE A 655 -10.27 -3.33 22.85
CA PHE A 655 -9.51 -4.57 22.65
C PHE A 655 -8.11 -4.45 23.26
N THR A 656 -7.38 -3.39 22.92
CA THR A 656 -6.03 -3.15 23.46
C THR A 656 -6.04 -3.00 24.98
N ASP A 657 -6.98 -2.21 25.51
CA ASP A 657 -7.15 -2.00 26.95
C ASP A 657 -7.31 -3.34 27.70
N TYR A 658 -8.20 -4.22 27.22
CA TYR A 658 -8.58 -5.43 27.96
C TYR A 658 -7.65 -6.64 27.71
N PHE A 659 -7.06 -6.74 26.53
CA PHE A 659 -6.37 -7.97 26.10
C PHE A 659 -4.88 -7.79 25.85
N THR A 660 -4.39 -6.56 25.69
CA THR A 660 -2.97 -6.25 25.44
C THR A 660 -2.34 -5.55 26.66
N SER A 661 -2.74 -4.31 26.94
CA SER A 661 -2.09 -3.41 27.89
C SER A 661 -2.09 -3.94 29.33
N VAL A 662 -3.18 -4.60 29.74
CA VAL A 662 -3.27 -5.23 31.08
C VAL A 662 -2.19 -6.32 31.22
N GLY A 663 -2.02 -7.16 30.21
CA GLY A 663 -1.03 -8.23 30.23
C GLY A 663 0.40 -7.69 30.24
N GLU A 664 0.69 -6.66 29.45
CA GLU A 664 1.99 -5.99 29.41
C GLU A 664 2.33 -5.36 30.77
N THR A 665 1.38 -4.63 31.35
CA THR A 665 1.54 -3.98 32.66
C THR A 665 1.80 -5.01 33.77
N VAL A 666 1.01 -6.10 33.78
CA VAL A 666 1.22 -7.21 34.73
C VAL A 666 2.59 -7.85 34.53
N ASN A 667 3.00 -8.13 33.29
CA ASN A 667 4.29 -8.76 33.02
C ASN A 667 5.47 -7.86 33.39
N GLN A 668 5.40 -6.55 33.11
CA GLN A 668 6.41 -5.58 33.54
C GLN A 668 6.54 -5.50 35.07
N TYR A 669 5.41 -5.58 35.77
CA TYR A 669 5.39 -5.65 37.24
C TYR A 669 6.04 -6.94 37.75
N LEU A 670 5.75 -8.09 37.13
CA LEU A 670 6.32 -9.39 37.49
C LEU A 670 7.81 -9.52 37.17
N ASP A 671 8.31 -8.84 36.12
CA ASP A 671 9.71 -8.93 35.68
C ASP A 671 10.67 -8.29 36.68
N ASN A 672 10.33 -7.11 37.20
CA ASN A 672 11.05 -6.48 38.29
C ASN A 672 10.14 -5.52 39.06
N VAL A 673 9.59 -6.02 40.16
CA VAL A 673 8.67 -5.28 41.03
C VAL A 673 9.32 -4.00 41.57
N THR A 674 10.59 -4.06 41.97
CA THR A 674 11.30 -2.93 42.59
C THR A 674 11.48 -1.80 41.57
N ASP A 675 11.99 -2.11 40.39
CA ASP A 675 12.20 -1.12 39.32
C ASP A 675 10.86 -0.58 38.80
N PHE A 676 9.84 -1.44 38.68
CA PHE A 676 8.50 -1.03 38.26
C PHE A 676 7.90 -0.04 39.25
N LEU A 677 7.89 -0.35 40.55
CA LEU A 677 7.34 0.54 41.57
C LEU A 677 8.15 1.84 41.68
N ALA A 678 9.47 1.80 41.49
CA ALA A 678 10.31 3.01 41.43
C ALA A 678 9.92 3.93 40.26
N ARG A 679 9.61 3.37 39.07
CA ARG A 679 9.08 4.14 37.94
C ARG A 679 7.69 4.71 38.24
N VAL A 680 6.80 3.91 38.82
CA VAL A 680 5.44 4.34 39.19
C VAL A 680 5.49 5.48 40.21
N GLN A 681 6.42 5.47 41.16
CA GLN A 681 6.60 6.57 42.12
C GLN A 681 6.96 7.92 41.48
N GLN A 682 7.54 7.92 40.28
CA GLN A 682 7.86 9.14 39.53
C GLN A 682 6.64 9.72 38.77
N MET A 683 5.52 9.00 38.72
CA MET A 683 4.29 9.42 38.03
C MET A 683 3.41 10.32 38.91
N THR A 684 2.48 11.04 38.29
CA THR A 684 1.45 11.81 39.01
C THR A 684 0.55 10.88 39.84
N ILE A 685 -0.12 11.41 40.87
CA ILE A 685 -0.98 10.60 41.75
C ILE A 685 -2.08 9.87 40.95
N SER A 686 -2.72 10.54 39.99
CA SER A 686 -3.76 9.96 39.14
C SER A 686 -3.23 8.79 38.30
N GLN A 687 -2.06 8.95 37.68
CA GLN A 687 -1.40 7.90 36.90
C GLN A 687 -1.00 6.70 37.77
N ARG A 688 -0.52 6.96 39.01
CA ARG A 688 -0.21 5.90 39.97
C ARG A 688 -1.45 5.07 40.31
N ILE A 689 -2.55 5.73 40.62
CA ILE A 689 -3.82 5.06 40.92
C ILE A 689 -4.28 4.22 39.74
N GLU A 690 -4.21 4.77 38.52
CA GLU A 690 -4.60 4.07 37.30
C GLU A 690 -3.78 2.77 37.10
N VAL A 691 -2.44 2.86 37.15
CA VAL A 691 -1.55 1.70 36.98
C VAL A 691 -1.76 0.66 38.09
N LEU A 692 -1.86 1.10 39.35
CA LEU A 692 -2.04 0.19 40.49
C LEU A 692 -3.45 -0.44 40.52
N ASP A 693 -4.49 0.27 40.08
CA ASP A 693 -5.84 -0.28 39.97
C ASP A 693 -5.93 -1.30 38.84
N ILE A 694 -5.25 -1.08 37.71
CA ILE A 694 -5.11 -2.09 36.65
C ILE A 694 -4.52 -3.39 37.22
N LEU A 695 -3.40 -3.30 37.96
CA LEU A 695 -2.78 -4.47 38.59
C LEU A 695 -3.73 -5.14 39.60
N ASN A 696 -4.40 -4.36 40.44
CA ASN A 696 -5.28 -4.87 41.48
C ASN A 696 -6.53 -5.54 40.89
N ARG A 697 -7.12 -4.99 39.82
CA ARG A 697 -8.20 -5.66 39.09
C ARG A 697 -7.71 -6.95 38.46
N ALA A 698 -6.60 -6.90 37.72
CA ALA A 698 -6.10 -8.05 36.96
C ALA A 698 -5.64 -9.22 37.85
N LEU A 699 -5.03 -8.94 39.01
CA LEU A 699 -4.39 -9.93 39.88
C LEU A 699 -5.18 -10.28 41.14
N VAL A 700 -6.13 -9.43 41.56
CA VAL A 700 -6.86 -9.61 42.84
C VAL A 700 -8.38 -9.71 42.62
N LYS A 701 -9.01 -8.64 42.09
CA LYS A 701 -10.48 -8.54 42.07
C LYS A 701 -11.13 -9.36 40.95
N GLU A 702 -10.52 -9.40 39.78
CA GLU A 702 -11.09 -9.94 38.54
C GLU A 702 -10.20 -11.05 37.94
N TYR A 703 -9.36 -11.68 38.76
CA TYR A 703 -8.54 -12.80 38.35
C TYR A 703 -9.42 -14.04 38.08
N PRO A 704 -9.50 -14.55 36.84
CA PRO A 704 -10.37 -15.67 36.51
C PRO A 704 -9.76 -17.00 36.97
N LYS A 705 -10.57 -17.83 37.62
CA LYS A 705 -10.20 -19.20 38.05
C LYS A 705 -10.66 -20.28 37.08
N SER A 706 -11.60 -19.97 36.20
CA SER A 706 -12.15 -20.90 35.22
C SER A 706 -12.61 -20.17 33.94
N ALA A 707 -12.88 -20.93 32.88
CA ALA A 707 -13.45 -20.39 31.65
C ALA A 707 -14.87 -19.83 31.86
N ASP A 708 -15.66 -20.43 32.75
CA ASP A 708 -17.01 -19.94 33.11
C ASP A 708 -16.94 -18.55 33.76
N GLU A 709 -15.94 -18.29 34.60
CA GLU A 709 -15.70 -16.96 35.18
C GLU A 709 -15.32 -15.93 34.10
N CYS A 710 -14.69 -16.34 33.00
CA CYS A 710 -14.43 -15.45 31.86
C CYS A 710 -15.72 -15.08 31.12
N VAL A 711 -16.69 -16.00 31.03
CA VAL A 711 -18.03 -15.72 30.47
C VAL A 711 -18.79 -14.75 31.37
N ILE A 712 -18.74 -14.95 32.70
CA ILE A 712 -19.35 -14.04 33.67
C ILE A 712 -18.73 -12.64 33.56
N TRP A 713 -17.40 -12.55 33.48
CA TRP A 713 -16.70 -11.28 33.27
C TRP A 713 -17.13 -10.58 31.97
N ALA A 714 -17.23 -11.30 30.85
CA ALA A 714 -17.67 -10.73 29.58
C ALA A 714 -19.13 -10.25 29.65
N ARG A 715 -20.00 -10.97 30.36
CA ARG A 715 -21.38 -10.54 30.60
C ARG A 715 -21.45 -9.32 31.52
N GLU A 716 -20.63 -9.25 32.56
CA GLU A 716 -20.49 -8.05 33.40
C GLU A 716 -19.99 -6.85 32.60
N LEU A 717 -19.02 -7.07 31.71
CA LEU A 717 -18.48 -6.04 30.83
C LEU A 717 -19.56 -5.45 29.90
N PHE A 718 -20.45 -6.29 29.35
CA PHE A 718 -21.60 -5.81 28.57
C PHE A 718 -22.46 -4.83 29.39
N ASP A 719 -22.79 -5.19 30.64
CA ASP A 719 -23.59 -4.33 31.52
C ASP A 719 -22.87 -3.02 31.81
N ILE A 720 -21.55 -3.03 31.96
CA ILE A 720 -20.76 -1.81 32.19
C ILE A 720 -20.85 -0.91 30.96
N LEU A 721 -20.42 -1.40 29.79
CA LEU A 721 -20.20 -0.57 28.60
C LEU A 721 -21.49 -0.08 27.95
N TYR A 722 -22.51 -0.95 27.85
CA TYR A 722 -23.69 -0.68 27.02
C TYR A 722 -24.93 -0.30 27.83
N ARG A 723 -24.90 -0.49 29.16
CA ARG A 723 -26.00 -0.14 30.05
C ARG A 723 -25.60 0.88 31.11
N ASN A 724 -24.62 0.58 31.96
CA ASN A 724 -24.28 1.40 33.12
C ASN A 724 -23.62 2.71 32.72
N ASP A 725 -22.60 2.68 31.86
CA ASP A 725 -21.91 3.88 31.39
C ASP A 725 -22.87 4.80 30.62
N ILE A 726 -23.79 4.22 29.84
CA ILE A 726 -24.83 4.95 29.14
C ILE A 726 -25.89 5.52 30.10
N SER A 727 -26.28 4.77 31.13
CA SER A 727 -27.19 5.28 32.17
C SER A 727 -26.55 6.41 32.97
N GLN A 728 -25.24 6.33 33.23
CA GLN A 728 -24.48 7.39 33.86
C GLN A 728 -24.42 8.63 32.95
N MET A 729 -24.20 8.44 31.65
CA MET A 729 -24.23 9.53 30.65
C MET A 729 -25.58 10.27 30.66
N LEU A 730 -26.70 9.53 30.65
CA LEU A 730 -28.04 10.11 30.68
C LEU A 730 -28.41 10.73 32.04
N HIS A 731 -27.79 10.27 33.12
CA HIS A 731 -27.93 10.90 34.43
C HIS A 731 -27.19 12.25 34.47
N THR A 732 -25.98 12.32 33.91
CA THR A 732 -25.19 13.57 33.81
C THR A 732 -25.78 14.54 32.79
N PHE A 733 -26.28 14.04 31.66
CA PHE A 733 -26.90 14.83 30.58
C PHE A 733 -28.28 14.24 30.22
N PRO A 734 -29.35 14.67 30.90
CA PRO A 734 -30.72 14.22 30.60
C PRO A 734 -31.10 14.37 29.13
N SER A 735 -32.01 13.53 28.63
CA SER A 735 -32.41 13.51 27.22
C SER A 735 -33.03 14.81 26.72
N ASP A 736 -33.65 15.57 27.62
CA ASP A 736 -34.31 16.85 27.40
C ASP A 736 -33.45 18.06 27.81
N MET A 737 -32.16 17.84 28.14
CA MET A 737 -31.26 18.89 28.59
C MET A 737 -31.08 19.99 27.52
N LEU A 738 -31.15 21.24 27.99
CA LEU A 738 -30.84 22.42 27.19
C LEU A 738 -29.46 22.96 27.54
N THR A 739 -28.79 23.53 26.54
CA THR A 739 -27.56 24.32 26.70
C THR A 739 -27.85 25.66 27.36
N ALA A 740 -26.80 26.40 27.76
CA ALA A 740 -26.96 27.73 28.34
C ALA A 740 -27.64 28.74 27.39
N GLN A 741 -27.57 28.47 26.09
CA GLN A 741 -28.17 29.27 25.01
C GLN A 741 -29.63 28.89 24.72
N GLY A 742 -30.15 27.83 25.36
CA GLY A 742 -31.52 27.34 25.18
C GLY A 742 -31.70 26.26 24.11
N ASP A 743 -30.63 25.89 23.39
CA ASP A 743 -30.66 24.83 22.38
C ASP A 743 -30.61 23.44 23.02
N GLN A 744 -31.17 22.41 22.35
CA GLN A 744 -31.07 21.03 22.82
C GLN A 744 -29.61 20.54 22.87
N PHE A 745 -29.19 20.01 24.02
CA PHE A 745 -27.84 19.46 24.21
C PHE A 745 -27.56 18.30 23.24
N TRP A 746 -28.52 17.37 23.10
CA TRP A 746 -28.45 16.24 22.19
C TRP A 746 -28.87 16.64 20.77
N SER A 747 -28.00 17.35 20.07
CA SER A 747 -28.22 17.81 18.69
C SER A 747 -26.94 17.74 17.86
N GLY A 748 -27.09 17.80 16.53
CA GLY A 748 -25.97 17.73 15.59
C GLY A 748 -25.16 16.43 15.73
N THR A 749 -23.88 16.54 16.08
CA THR A 749 -22.97 15.40 16.31
C THR A 749 -23.20 14.69 17.65
N LYS A 750 -24.03 15.22 18.55
CA LYS A 750 -24.34 14.61 19.85
C LYS A 750 -25.64 13.82 19.76
N ARG A 751 -25.53 12.53 19.44
CA ARG A 751 -26.68 11.62 19.39
C ARG A 751 -27.06 11.17 20.80
N CYS A 752 -28.32 11.35 21.20
CA CYS A 752 -28.82 10.90 22.50
C CYS A 752 -28.75 9.36 22.58
N PRO A 753 -28.00 8.78 23.52
CA PRO A 753 -27.89 7.34 23.61
C PRO A 753 -29.07 6.73 24.39
N HIS A 754 -29.20 5.41 24.33
CA HIS A 754 -30.12 4.65 25.18
C HIS A 754 -29.43 3.40 25.75
N PRO A 755 -29.69 3.02 27.00
CA PRO A 755 -29.05 1.86 27.61
C PRO A 755 -29.59 0.56 27.00
N LEU A 756 -28.71 -0.39 26.67
CA LEU A 756 -29.13 -1.70 26.17
C LEU A 756 -29.49 -2.65 27.30
N LYS A 757 -30.46 -3.51 27.01
CA LYS A 757 -30.76 -4.69 27.83
C LYS A 757 -30.18 -5.90 27.13
N PHE A 758 -29.35 -6.66 27.84
CA PHE A 758 -28.81 -7.90 27.30
C PHE A 758 -29.94 -8.88 26.97
N ASP A 759 -29.80 -9.56 25.84
CA ASP A 759 -30.69 -10.60 25.34
C ASP A 759 -29.81 -11.67 24.73
N ILE A 760 -29.92 -12.89 25.26
CA ILE A 760 -29.11 -14.03 24.80
C ILE A 760 -29.47 -14.48 23.38
N ASN A 761 -30.68 -14.15 22.91
CA ASN A 761 -31.14 -14.51 21.57
C ASN A 761 -30.73 -13.47 20.51
N ASN A 762 -30.21 -12.32 20.92
CA ASN A 762 -29.63 -11.35 20.01
C ASN A 762 -28.21 -11.82 19.65
N ALA A 763 -27.98 -12.08 18.36
CA ALA A 763 -26.71 -12.60 17.86
C ALA A 763 -25.53 -11.68 18.23
N GLU A 764 -25.66 -10.37 18.08
CA GLU A 764 -24.60 -9.41 18.39
C GLU A 764 -24.24 -9.41 19.88
N HIS A 765 -25.26 -9.50 20.75
CA HIS A 765 -25.09 -9.54 22.19
C HIS A 765 -24.33 -10.80 22.61
N PHE A 766 -24.70 -11.94 22.02
CA PHE A 766 -24.03 -13.21 22.27
C PHE A 766 -22.60 -13.22 21.74
N GLU A 767 -22.36 -12.73 20.51
CA GLU A 767 -21.00 -12.69 19.92
C GLU A 767 -20.04 -11.83 20.74
N PHE A 768 -20.51 -10.71 21.28
CA PHE A 768 -19.70 -9.90 22.20
C PHE A 768 -19.25 -10.70 23.42
N VAL A 769 -20.18 -11.39 24.10
CA VAL A 769 -19.87 -12.19 25.28
C VAL A 769 -18.97 -13.37 24.92
N TYR A 770 -19.26 -14.04 23.81
CA TYR A 770 -18.50 -15.19 23.32
C TYR A 770 -17.05 -14.83 23.02
N SER A 771 -16.82 -13.87 22.12
CA SER A 771 -15.48 -13.42 21.72
C SER A 771 -14.69 -12.84 22.90
N ALA A 772 -15.30 -11.96 23.72
CA ALA A 772 -14.63 -11.37 24.88
C ALA A 772 -14.22 -12.44 25.92
N SER A 773 -15.05 -13.47 26.14
CA SER A 773 -14.74 -14.55 27.07
C SER A 773 -13.58 -15.43 26.61
N ILE A 774 -13.47 -15.68 25.29
CA ILE A 774 -12.36 -16.44 24.71
C ILE A 774 -11.05 -15.66 24.85
N LEU A 775 -11.05 -14.38 24.48
CA LEU A 775 -9.87 -13.52 24.56
C LEU A 775 -9.40 -13.35 26.01
N ARG A 776 -10.35 -13.21 26.96
CA ARG A 776 -10.05 -13.16 28.40
C ARG A 776 -9.42 -14.47 28.88
N ALA A 777 -9.93 -15.63 28.48
CA ALA A 777 -9.35 -16.90 28.86
C ALA A 777 -7.92 -17.07 28.30
N GLN A 778 -7.73 -16.72 27.02
CA GLN A 778 -6.42 -16.78 26.36
C GLN A 778 -5.38 -15.86 27.01
N SER A 779 -5.76 -14.63 27.39
CA SER A 779 -4.82 -13.69 28.01
C SER A 779 -4.34 -14.13 29.40
N TYR A 780 -5.14 -14.93 30.11
CA TYR A 780 -4.76 -15.58 31.37
C TYR A 780 -4.19 -17.00 31.19
N SER A 781 -3.94 -17.43 29.95
CA SER A 781 -3.46 -18.79 29.63
C SER A 781 -4.38 -19.92 30.16
N LEU A 782 -5.69 -19.67 30.19
CA LEU A 782 -6.72 -20.66 30.46
C LEU A 782 -7.23 -21.27 29.14
N THR A 783 -7.70 -22.51 29.19
CA THR A 783 -8.40 -23.10 28.04
C THR A 783 -9.76 -22.42 27.88
N PRO A 784 -10.06 -21.78 26.73
CA PRO A 784 -11.32 -21.09 26.51
C PRO A 784 -12.51 -22.06 26.42
N LEU A 785 -13.69 -21.61 26.83
CA LEU A 785 -14.94 -22.34 26.64
C LEU A 785 -15.49 -22.04 25.23
N THR A 786 -15.24 -22.96 24.28
CA THR A 786 -15.66 -22.81 22.87
C THR A 786 -17.04 -23.40 22.58
N ASP A 787 -17.62 -24.15 23.53
CA ASP A 787 -18.98 -24.68 23.42
C ASP A 787 -20.00 -23.55 23.58
N ARG A 788 -20.51 -23.07 22.44
CA ARG A 788 -21.46 -21.95 22.35
C ARG A 788 -22.72 -22.18 23.21
N ALA A 789 -23.21 -23.42 23.32
CA ALA A 789 -24.39 -23.73 24.12
C ALA A 789 -24.10 -23.57 25.62
N LYS A 790 -22.91 -24.01 26.08
CA LYS A 790 -22.48 -23.79 27.46
C LYS A 790 -22.26 -22.31 27.77
N VAL A 791 -21.65 -21.55 26.86
CA VAL A 791 -21.51 -20.09 27.02
C VAL A 791 -22.86 -19.43 27.18
N ALA A 792 -23.86 -19.83 26.38
CA ALA A 792 -25.21 -19.31 26.49
C ALA A 792 -25.86 -19.63 27.86
N ILE A 793 -25.69 -20.85 28.36
CA ILE A 793 -26.20 -21.26 29.69
C ILE A 793 -25.56 -20.42 30.80
N VAL A 794 -24.23 -20.29 30.81
CA VAL A 794 -23.50 -19.52 31.84
C VAL A 794 -23.89 -18.03 31.78
N SER A 795 -23.96 -17.47 30.57
CA SER A 795 -24.36 -16.07 30.34
C SER A 795 -25.79 -15.79 30.81
N ALA A 796 -26.74 -16.69 30.53
CA ALA A 796 -28.13 -16.57 30.96
C ALA A 796 -28.32 -16.74 32.48
N ALA A 797 -27.45 -17.50 33.14
CA ALA A 797 -27.50 -17.70 34.59
C ALA A 797 -27.00 -16.48 35.38
N TYR A 798 -26.22 -15.59 34.77
CA TYR A 798 -25.69 -14.40 35.42
C TYR A 798 -26.80 -13.39 35.75
N LYS A 799 -26.77 -12.87 36.99
CA LYS A 799 -27.71 -11.84 37.46
C LYS A 799 -27.02 -10.49 37.53
N SER A 800 -27.45 -9.58 36.66
CA SER A 800 -26.99 -8.20 36.62
C SER A 800 -27.11 -7.49 37.97
N LYS A 801 -26.01 -6.87 38.42
CA LYS A 801 -26.03 -5.94 39.55
C LYS A 801 -26.83 -4.68 39.18
N PRO A 802 -27.64 -4.12 40.11
CA PRO A 802 -28.39 -2.89 39.84
C PRO A 802 -27.45 -1.71 39.65
N PHE A 803 -27.71 -0.87 38.65
CA PHE A 803 -26.97 0.37 38.43
C PHE A 803 -27.35 1.41 39.49
N LYS A 804 -26.36 2.14 40.01
CA LYS A 804 -26.55 3.30 40.87
C LYS A 804 -25.71 4.45 40.31
N PRO A 805 -26.31 5.59 39.96
CA PRO A 805 -25.57 6.72 39.41
C PRO A 805 -24.60 7.28 40.46
N LEU A 806 -23.43 7.72 39.98
CA LEU A 806 -22.42 8.42 40.78
C LEU A 806 -22.70 9.93 40.71
N GLU A 807 -23.12 10.49 41.83
CA GLU A 807 -23.38 11.92 41.99
C GLU A 807 -22.08 12.72 41.83
N GLY A 808 -22.12 13.80 41.04
CA GLY A 808 -20.97 14.70 40.82
C GLY A 808 -19.89 14.19 39.85
N MET A 809 -20.10 13.04 39.18
CA MET A 809 -19.20 12.58 38.12
C MET A 809 -19.22 13.56 36.93
N ARG A 810 -18.04 14.11 36.58
CA ARG A 810 -17.87 14.99 35.42
C ARG A 810 -17.53 14.20 34.17
N ILE A 811 -18.32 14.38 33.13
CA ILE A 811 -18.06 13.85 31.79
C ILE A 811 -17.68 15.03 30.91
N ALA A 812 -16.47 15.02 30.35
CA ALA A 812 -16.00 16.08 29.48
C ALA A 812 -16.79 16.12 28.17
N VAL A 813 -17.26 17.32 27.80
CA VAL A 813 -17.99 17.59 26.56
C VAL A 813 -17.03 17.93 25.42
N THR A 814 -15.88 18.52 25.75
CA THR A 814 -14.83 18.92 24.81
C THR A 814 -13.47 18.31 25.18
N ASP A 815 -12.55 18.22 24.22
CA ASP A 815 -11.19 17.76 24.49
C ASP A 815 -10.42 18.71 25.43
N ALA A 816 -10.72 20.02 25.37
CA ALA A 816 -10.18 20.99 26.31
C ALA A 816 -10.63 20.70 27.76
N GLU A 817 -11.90 20.36 27.96
CA GLU A 817 -12.40 19.92 29.27
C GLU A 817 -11.80 18.58 29.70
N ALA A 818 -11.59 17.64 28.76
CA ALA A 818 -10.97 16.35 29.06
C ALA A 818 -9.53 16.53 29.54
N ALA A 819 -8.77 17.41 28.88
CA ALA A 819 -7.40 17.78 29.27
C ALA A 819 -7.37 18.48 30.64
N ALA A 820 -8.31 19.39 30.92
CA ALA A 820 -8.42 20.10 32.20
C ALA A 820 -8.90 19.20 33.37
N SER A 821 -9.68 18.15 33.08
CA SER A 821 -10.20 17.21 34.08
C SER A 821 -9.11 16.28 34.62
N ASN A 822 -8.07 15.99 33.84
CA ASN A 822 -6.90 15.22 34.28
C ASN A 822 -6.06 15.95 35.36
N SER A 823 -6.32 17.24 35.60
CA SER A 823 -5.68 18.08 36.62
C SER A 823 -6.51 18.34 37.89
N ALA A 824 -7.78 17.90 37.95
CA ALA A 824 -8.66 18.12 39.09
C ALA A 824 -8.87 16.82 39.89
N THR A 825 -7.97 16.51 40.81
CA THR A 825 -8.16 15.42 41.79
C THR A 825 -9.22 15.80 42.82
N GLY A 826 -9.94 14.80 43.34
CA GLY A 826 -10.83 14.94 44.50
C GLY A 826 -10.09 15.40 45.76
N SER A 827 -10.75 15.30 46.91
CA SER A 827 -10.11 15.55 48.21
C SER A 827 -8.76 14.83 48.29
N ALA A 828 -7.68 15.55 48.61
CA ALA A 828 -6.33 14.98 48.70
C ALA A 828 -6.29 13.75 49.63
N ASP A 829 -7.10 13.79 50.69
CA ASP A 829 -7.20 12.76 51.73
C ASP A 829 -7.90 11.48 51.23
N GLU A 830 -8.84 11.56 50.28
CA GLU A 830 -9.49 10.38 49.69
C GLU A 830 -8.59 9.67 48.68
N THR A 831 -7.84 10.48 47.92
CA THR A 831 -6.94 9.99 46.86
C THR A 831 -5.75 9.24 47.47
N GLU A 832 -5.22 9.72 48.58
CA GLU A 832 -4.12 9.07 49.32
C GLU A 832 -4.58 7.75 49.96
N ARG A 833 -5.77 7.71 50.58
CA ARG A 833 -6.35 6.47 51.14
C ARG A 833 -6.59 5.40 50.08
N LEU A 834 -7.04 5.79 48.88
CA LEU A 834 -7.22 4.85 47.78
C LEU A 834 -5.89 4.25 47.35
N LEU A 835 -4.86 5.08 47.21
CA LEU A 835 -3.52 4.66 46.81
C LEU A 835 -2.91 3.70 47.86
N ASP A 836 -3.05 3.99 49.15
CA ASP A 836 -2.66 3.09 50.24
C ASP A 836 -3.40 1.76 50.17
N SER A 837 -4.71 1.78 49.92
CA SER A 837 -5.50 0.55 49.81
C SER A 837 -5.04 -0.35 48.66
N LEU A 838 -4.67 0.25 47.51
CA LEU A 838 -4.16 -0.48 46.35
C LEU A 838 -2.79 -1.10 46.66
N ASN A 839 -1.88 -0.33 47.27
CA ASN A 839 -0.57 -0.83 47.68
C ASN A 839 -0.69 -1.99 48.68
N VAL A 840 -1.56 -1.87 49.69
CA VAL A 840 -1.80 -2.94 50.68
C VAL A 840 -2.40 -4.18 50.02
N SER A 841 -3.30 -4.01 49.05
CA SER A 841 -3.89 -5.13 48.31
C SER A 841 -2.83 -5.88 47.51
N LEU A 842 -2.00 -5.15 46.75
CA LEU A 842 -0.95 -5.74 45.92
C LEU A 842 0.18 -6.37 46.74
N ALA A 843 0.55 -5.78 47.87
CA ALA A 843 1.58 -6.32 48.76
C ALA A 843 1.22 -7.70 49.37
N LYS A 844 -0.07 -8.06 49.40
CA LYS A 844 -0.53 -9.38 49.87
C LYS A 844 -0.38 -10.49 48.83
N LEU A 845 -0.03 -10.15 47.59
CA LEU A 845 0.10 -11.12 46.51
C LEU A 845 1.34 -11.99 46.71
N LYS A 846 1.16 -13.30 46.58
CA LYS A 846 2.26 -14.26 46.50
C LYS A 846 2.65 -14.42 45.03
N LEU A 847 3.58 -13.57 44.58
CA LEU A 847 3.97 -13.45 43.18
C LEU A 847 4.46 -14.77 42.55
N GLU A 848 5.07 -15.64 43.36
CA GLU A 848 5.49 -17.00 42.97
C GLU A 848 4.36 -17.90 42.44
N ASN A 849 3.10 -17.60 42.77
CA ASN A 849 1.92 -18.34 42.30
C ASN A 849 1.20 -17.68 41.13
N ILE A 850 1.67 -16.51 40.67
CA ILE A 850 1.06 -15.75 39.60
C ILE A 850 1.75 -16.12 38.29
N ARG A 851 0.97 -16.59 37.31
CA ARG A 851 1.48 -16.85 35.97
C ARG A 851 1.59 -15.55 35.19
N ARG A 852 2.59 -15.45 34.32
CA ARG A 852 2.67 -14.37 33.33
C ARG A 852 1.43 -14.43 32.44
N MET A 853 0.89 -13.26 32.14
CA MET A 853 -0.21 -13.12 31.19
C MET A 853 0.33 -13.22 29.77
N LYS A 854 -0.56 -13.56 28.83
CA LYS A 854 -0.29 -13.53 27.39
C LYS A 854 -0.96 -12.29 26.79
N PRO A 855 -0.25 -11.16 26.63
CA PRO A 855 -0.76 -10.04 25.84
C PRO A 855 -1.18 -10.53 24.46
N ILE A 856 -2.36 -10.11 24.00
CA ILE A 856 -2.88 -10.47 22.68
C ILE A 856 -2.64 -9.30 21.74
N ASP A 857 -1.79 -9.52 20.75
CA ASP A 857 -1.61 -8.58 19.64
C ASP A 857 -2.75 -8.74 18.64
N PHE A 858 -3.31 -7.63 18.20
CA PHE A 858 -4.42 -7.64 17.26
C PHE A 858 -3.96 -8.10 15.86
N GLU A 859 -4.23 -9.35 15.56
CA GLU A 859 -4.15 -9.91 14.22
C GLU A 859 -5.52 -9.84 13.52
N LYS A 860 -5.59 -9.14 12.39
CA LYS A 860 -6.81 -8.89 11.61
C LYS A 860 -7.05 -9.96 10.54
N ASP A 861 -6.01 -10.66 10.11
CA ASP A 861 -6.03 -11.56 8.95
C ASP A 861 -6.22 -13.03 9.30
N ASP A 862 -6.34 -13.34 10.60
CA ASP A 862 -6.75 -14.65 11.11
C ASP A 862 -8.19 -14.58 11.66
N ASP A 863 -9.15 -15.09 10.87
CA ASP A 863 -10.56 -15.08 11.25
C ASP A 863 -10.88 -16.10 12.37
N THR A 864 -9.92 -16.91 12.80
CA THR A 864 -10.12 -17.93 13.86
C THR A 864 -9.74 -17.43 15.26
N ASN A 865 -9.11 -16.26 15.36
CA ASN A 865 -8.60 -15.72 16.62
C ASN A 865 -9.63 -14.89 17.41
N HIS A 866 -10.80 -14.60 16.83
CA HIS A 866 -11.88 -13.79 17.42
C HIS A 866 -11.55 -12.31 17.70
N HIS A 867 -10.47 -11.78 17.14
CA HIS A 867 -10.10 -10.37 17.33
C HIS A 867 -11.07 -9.44 16.63
N VAL A 868 -11.33 -9.68 15.34
CA VAL A 868 -12.27 -8.87 14.55
C VAL A 868 -13.70 -9.09 15.04
N ASP A 869 -14.06 -10.32 15.42
CA ASP A 869 -15.39 -10.65 16.00
C ASP A 869 -15.69 -9.78 17.23
N PHE A 870 -14.73 -9.66 18.16
CA PHE A 870 -14.87 -8.80 19.32
C PHE A 870 -15.02 -7.33 18.92
N VAL A 871 -14.17 -6.83 18.03
CA VAL A 871 -14.22 -5.42 17.63
C VAL A 871 -15.53 -5.10 16.90
N THR A 872 -16.02 -5.99 16.04
CA THR A 872 -17.31 -5.85 15.33
C THR A 872 -18.46 -5.80 16.32
N SER A 873 -18.60 -6.82 17.16
CA SER A 873 -19.69 -6.89 18.13
C SER A 873 -19.63 -5.76 19.14
N ALA A 874 -18.45 -5.42 19.65
CA ALA A 874 -18.29 -4.32 20.58
C ALA A 874 -18.66 -2.96 19.95
N SER A 875 -18.27 -2.74 18.69
CA SER A 875 -18.62 -1.54 17.93
C SER A 875 -20.10 -1.46 17.64
N ASN A 876 -20.71 -2.53 17.13
CA ASN A 876 -22.11 -2.57 16.71
C ASN A 876 -23.08 -2.39 17.89
N LEU A 877 -22.73 -2.89 19.07
CA LEU A 877 -23.48 -2.64 20.30
C LEU A 877 -23.43 -1.17 20.71
N ARG A 878 -22.26 -0.54 20.60
CA ARG A 878 -22.13 0.90 20.83
C ARG A 878 -22.84 1.71 19.74
N ALA A 879 -22.81 1.25 18.50
CA ALA A 879 -23.57 1.87 17.42
C ALA A 879 -25.06 1.83 17.74
N GLU A 880 -25.57 0.70 18.25
CA GLU A 880 -26.96 0.57 18.70
C GLU A 880 -27.29 1.57 19.81
N ASN A 881 -26.45 1.71 20.85
CA ASN A 881 -26.68 2.71 21.90
C ASN A 881 -26.99 4.11 21.34
N TYR A 882 -26.29 4.52 20.28
CA TYR A 882 -26.37 5.86 19.69
C TYR A 882 -27.20 5.91 18.39
N ASN A 883 -27.92 4.84 18.05
CA ASN A 883 -28.71 4.69 16.82
C ASN A 883 -27.90 4.86 15.52
N ILE A 884 -26.63 4.47 15.54
CA ILE A 884 -25.72 4.48 14.38
C ILE A 884 -25.90 3.17 13.59
N GLU A 885 -25.81 3.28 12.26
CA GLU A 885 -25.87 2.10 11.39
C GLU A 885 -24.69 1.15 11.67
N LYS A 886 -25.00 -0.13 11.83
CA LYS A 886 -24.02 -1.17 12.16
C LYS A 886 -23.10 -1.48 10.98
N ALA A 887 -21.87 -1.89 11.26
CA ALA A 887 -20.94 -2.39 10.25
C ALA A 887 -20.94 -3.91 10.21
N ASN A 888 -20.76 -4.48 9.02
CA ASN A 888 -20.43 -5.89 8.89
C ASN A 888 -18.95 -6.15 9.26
N LEU A 889 -18.58 -7.43 9.34
CA LEU A 889 -17.23 -7.86 9.71
C LEU A 889 -16.16 -7.32 8.75
N MET A 890 -16.44 -7.28 7.44
CA MET A 890 -15.52 -6.78 6.43
C MET A 890 -15.25 -5.27 6.58
N LYS A 891 -16.28 -4.44 6.76
CA LYS A 891 -16.13 -3.00 7.00
C LYS A 891 -15.40 -2.76 8.33
N THR A 892 -15.69 -3.55 9.36
CA THR A 892 -14.96 -3.47 10.63
C THR A 892 -13.48 -3.82 10.46
N LYS A 893 -13.16 -4.94 9.81
CA LYS A 893 -11.80 -5.41 9.52
C LYS A 893 -10.99 -4.35 8.76
N GLN A 894 -11.62 -3.67 7.80
CA GLN A 894 -11.00 -2.57 7.05
C GLN A 894 -10.55 -1.43 7.97
N ILE A 895 -11.48 -0.92 8.78
CA ILE A 895 -11.28 0.28 9.60
C ILE A 895 -10.39 -0.05 10.80
N ALA A 896 -10.70 -1.12 11.55
CA ALA A 896 -9.95 -1.54 12.74
C ALA A 896 -8.54 -2.00 12.42
N GLY A 897 -8.36 -2.63 11.24
CA GLY A 897 -7.08 -3.12 10.76
C GLY A 897 -6.28 -2.11 9.94
N LYS A 898 -6.79 -0.88 9.75
CA LYS A 898 -6.22 0.15 8.86
C LYS A 898 -5.80 -0.42 7.49
N ILE A 899 -6.65 -1.25 6.89
CA ILE A 899 -6.31 -1.96 5.66
C ILE A 899 -6.26 -1.00 4.47
N ILE A 900 -5.09 -0.92 3.83
CA ILE A 900 -4.88 -0.14 2.60
C ILE A 900 -5.42 -0.95 1.40
N PRO A 901 -6.37 -0.41 0.61
CA PRO A 901 -6.83 -1.04 -0.63
C PRO A 901 -5.66 -1.22 -1.61
N ALA A 902 -5.61 -2.34 -2.33
CA ALA A 902 -4.50 -2.61 -3.23
C ALA A 902 -4.90 -3.52 -4.39
N LEU A 903 -4.30 -3.27 -5.56
CA LEU A 903 -4.52 -4.01 -6.81
C LEU A 903 -3.19 -4.46 -7.42
N ALA A 904 -3.15 -5.68 -7.97
CA ALA A 904 -1.99 -6.20 -8.69
C ALA A 904 -1.65 -5.34 -9.93
N THR A 905 -2.68 -4.81 -10.61
CA THR A 905 -2.58 -3.94 -11.79
C THR A 905 -1.80 -2.66 -11.50
N THR A 906 -2.21 -1.88 -10.49
CA THR A 906 -1.53 -0.65 -10.06
C THR A 906 -0.11 -0.94 -9.58
N THR A 907 0.08 -2.05 -8.85
CA THR A 907 1.40 -2.47 -8.35
C THR A 907 2.37 -2.76 -9.49
N ALA A 908 1.93 -3.51 -10.52
CA ALA A 908 2.74 -3.82 -11.70
C ALA A 908 3.06 -2.56 -12.52
N PHE A 909 2.08 -1.66 -12.65
CA PHE A 909 2.25 -0.37 -13.34
C PHE A 909 3.31 0.50 -12.66
N VAL A 910 3.15 0.76 -11.36
CA VAL A 910 4.05 1.60 -10.56
C VAL A 910 5.45 1.00 -10.49
N SER A 911 5.57 -0.31 -10.26
CA SER A 911 6.88 -0.98 -10.18
C SER A 911 7.62 -0.97 -11.53
N GLY A 912 6.88 -0.97 -12.64
CA GLY A 912 7.43 -0.77 -13.97
C GLY A 912 8.04 0.63 -14.12
N LEU A 913 7.31 1.68 -13.71
CA LEU A 913 7.81 3.07 -13.72
C LEU A 913 9.05 3.24 -12.84
N VAL A 914 9.06 2.66 -11.64
CA VAL A 914 10.26 2.66 -10.76
C VAL A 914 11.48 2.08 -11.49
N CYS A 915 11.30 0.98 -12.23
CA CYS A 915 12.41 0.35 -12.95
C CYS A 915 12.82 1.12 -14.22
N VAL A 916 11.93 1.94 -14.79
CA VAL A 916 12.30 2.91 -15.83
C VAL A 916 13.22 3.99 -15.25
N GLU A 917 12.92 4.49 -14.04
CA GLU A 917 13.81 5.43 -13.34
C GLU A 917 15.12 4.77 -12.90
N LEU A 918 15.12 3.47 -12.57
CA LEU A 918 16.34 2.73 -12.25
C LEU A 918 17.37 2.78 -13.38
N TYR A 919 16.95 2.65 -14.65
CA TYR A 919 17.88 2.80 -15.79
C TYR A 919 18.61 4.16 -15.78
N LYS A 920 17.96 5.19 -15.25
CA LYS A 920 18.52 6.55 -15.20
C LYS A 920 19.56 6.73 -14.10
N THR A 921 19.60 5.82 -13.12
CA THR A 921 20.57 5.84 -12.02
C THR A 921 21.87 5.09 -12.31
N ILE A 922 21.94 4.35 -13.43
CA ILE A 922 23.07 3.46 -13.72
C ILE A 922 24.29 4.25 -14.19
N GLU A 923 25.38 4.11 -13.44
CA GLU A 923 26.70 4.66 -13.76
C GLU A 923 27.75 3.56 -13.93
N GLU A 924 28.85 3.88 -14.60
CA GLU A 924 30.00 2.97 -14.70
C GLU A 924 30.72 2.94 -13.34
N PRO A 925 31.14 1.76 -12.83
CA PRO A 925 31.78 1.67 -11.52
C PRO A 925 32.96 2.65 -11.37
N GLY A 926 32.92 3.47 -10.31
CA GLY A 926 33.94 4.47 -10.01
C GLY A 926 33.88 5.77 -10.83
N LYS A 927 32.83 5.96 -11.64
CA LYS A 927 32.55 7.22 -12.33
C LYS A 927 31.28 7.85 -11.78
N HIS A 928 31.29 9.17 -11.66
CA HIS A 928 30.13 9.97 -11.33
C HIS A 928 29.82 10.90 -12.50
N SER A 929 28.63 10.73 -13.08
CA SER A 929 28.16 11.55 -14.18
C SER A 929 27.45 12.79 -13.65
N LYS A 930 27.58 13.91 -14.37
CA LYS A 930 26.78 15.11 -14.12
C LYS A 930 25.37 14.90 -14.69
N THR A 931 24.60 14.04 -14.03
CA THR A 931 23.28 13.64 -14.48
C THR A 931 22.32 14.83 -14.46
N PRO A 932 21.67 15.17 -15.59
CA PRO A 932 20.68 16.25 -15.63
C PRO A 932 19.41 15.85 -14.86
N ILE A 933 18.74 16.80 -14.22
CA ILE A 933 17.56 16.48 -13.40
C ILE A 933 16.31 16.24 -14.25
N GLU A 934 16.21 16.92 -15.40
CA GLU A 934 15.05 16.93 -16.29
C GLU A 934 14.75 15.56 -16.90
N ARG A 935 15.71 14.62 -16.80
CA ARG A 935 15.52 13.23 -17.20
C ARG A 935 14.67 12.44 -16.20
N PHE A 936 14.73 12.78 -14.92
CA PHE A 936 14.02 12.05 -13.88
C PHE A 936 12.56 12.47 -13.87
N LYS A 937 11.67 11.53 -13.57
CA LYS A 937 10.24 11.78 -13.55
C LYS A 937 9.65 11.20 -12.27
N SER A 938 9.10 12.07 -11.43
CA SER A 938 8.13 11.65 -10.42
C SER A 938 6.79 11.44 -11.11
N SER A 939 6.11 10.34 -10.83
CA SER A 939 4.83 10.02 -11.47
C SER A 939 3.69 10.01 -10.46
N PHE A 940 2.51 10.46 -10.88
CA PHE A 940 1.26 10.36 -10.14
C PHE A 940 0.21 9.74 -11.06
N THR A 941 -0.44 8.67 -10.62
CA THR A 941 -1.44 7.97 -11.41
C THR A 941 -2.67 7.64 -10.59
N ASN A 942 -3.81 7.58 -11.27
CA ASN A 942 -4.99 6.93 -10.76
C ASN A 942 -5.60 6.12 -11.89
N LEU A 943 -5.40 4.80 -11.90
CA LEU A 943 -5.88 3.89 -12.93
C LEU A 943 -7.39 3.64 -12.87
N ALA A 944 -8.13 4.11 -11.85
CA ALA A 944 -9.59 4.09 -11.88
C ALA A 944 -10.13 5.07 -12.95
N ILE A 945 -9.41 6.16 -13.16
CA ILE A 945 -9.68 7.10 -14.25
C ILE A 945 -8.52 7.02 -15.26
N PRO A 946 -8.64 7.53 -16.48
CA PRO A 946 -7.50 7.62 -17.38
C PRO A 946 -6.59 8.79 -16.97
N PHE A 947 -5.94 8.72 -15.79
CA PHE A 947 -5.07 9.77 -15.27
C PHE A 947 -3.65 9.28 -14.96
N ILE A 948 -2.69 9.89 -15.65
CA ILE A 948 -1.25 9.74 -15.45
C ILE A 948 -0.65 11.13 -15.61
N ALA A 949 0.21 11.53 -14.67
CA ALA A 949 0.94 12.78 -14.73
C ALA A 949 2.38 12.56 -14.28
N PHE A 950 3.28 13.33 -14.87
CA PHE A 950 4.70 13.33 -14.52
C PHE A 950 5.14 14.74 -14.15
N SER A 951 6.08 14.83 -13.22
CA SER A 951 6.77 16.07 -12.88
C SER A 951 8.27 15.83 -12.75
N GLU A 952 9.07 16.85 -13.03
CA GLU A 952 10.47 16.87 -12.60
C GLU A 952 10.52 16.77 -11.06
N PRO A 953 11.43 15.99 -10.46
CA PRO A 953 11.63 15.97 -9.02
C PRO A 953 12.05 17.36 -8.49
N GLY A 954 11.68 17.67 -7.24
CA GLY A 954 12.16 18.89 -6.59
C GLY A 954 13.69 18.92 -6.49
N ARG A 955 14.30 20.08 -6.69
CA ARG A 955 15.75 20.26 -6.53
C ARG A 955 16.12 20.36 -5.06
N ALA A 956 17.30 19.85 -4.70
CA ALA A 956 17.84 20.05 -3.36
C ALA A 956 17.97 21.57 -3.08
N GLN A 957 17.39 22.04 -1.98
CA GLN A 957 17.48 23.45 -1.62
C GLN A 957 18.93 23.84 -1.34
N LYS A 958 19.41 24.85 -2.07
CA LYS A 958 20.75 25.42 -1.86
C LYS A 958 20.71 26.41 -0.70
N LYS A 959 21.63 26.24 0.23
CA LYS A 959 21.97 27.14 1.33
C LYS A 959 23.40 27.64 1.15
N LYS A 960 23.77 28.70 1.87
CA LYS A 960 25.09 29.31 1.78
C LYS A 960 25.65 29.62 3.15
N TYR A 961 26.93 29.35 3.32
CA TYR A 961 27.75 29.95 4.35
C TYR A 961 28.94 30.62 3.65
N ARG A 962 29.11 31.93 3.88
CA ARG A 962 30.03 32.77 3.09
C ARG A 962 29.75 32.63 1.59
N ASP A 963 30.75 32.27 0.79
CA ASP A 963 30.65 32.05 -0.66
C ASP A 963 30.47 30.55 -1.05
N ILE A 964 30.30 29.65 -0.07
CA ILE A 964 30.17 28.21 -0.30
C ILE A 964 28.69 27.82 -0.34
N GLU A 965 28.27 27.22 -1.46
CA GLU A 965 26.93 26.61 -1.61
C GLU A 965 26.93 25.18 -1.07
N PHE A 966 25.86 24.83 -0.36
CA PHE A 966 25.62 23.47 0.10
C PHE A 966 24.12 23.13 0.09
N THR A 967 23.82 21.84 0.19
CA THR A 967 22.49 21.25 0.19
C THR A 967 22.39 20.20 1.29
N LEU A 968 21.23 19.55 1.42
CA LEU A 968 21.03 18.41 2.35
C LEU A 968 22.01 17.24 2.13
N TRP A 969 22.65 17.16 0.95
CA TRP A 969 23.58 16.09 0.58
C TRP A 969 25.03 16.36 0.99
N ASP A 970 25.34 17.61 1.29
CA ASP A 970 26.68 18.03 1.63
C ASP A 970 26.94 17.84 3.13
N ARG A 971 28.19 17.56 3.49
CA ARG A 971 28.60 17.33 4.88
C ARG A 971 30.06 17.72 5.07
N LEU A 972 30.41 18.16 6.26
CA LEU A 972 31.80 18.39 6.65
C LEU A 972 32.36 17.10 7.26
N GLU A 973 33.29 16.44 6.58
CA GLU A 973 33.91 15.21 7.08
C GLU A 973 35.21 15.49 7.82
N VAL A 974 35.35 14.90 9.00
CA VAL A 974 36.54 15.04 9.85
C VAL A 974 36.88 13.72 10.52
N ASN A 975 38.18 13.41 10.60
CA ASN A 975 38.67 12.18 11.23
C ASN A 975 39.22 12.49 12.63
N GLY A 976 38.71 11.77 13.63
CA GLY A 976 39.21 11.75 15.00
C GLY A 976 40.30 10.71 15.23
N PRO A 977 40.64 10.42 16.51
CA PRO A 977 40.07 10.99 17.72
C PRO A 977 40.54 12.44 17.97
N MET A 978 39.68 13.26 18.56
CA MET A 978 39.97 14.64 18.98
C MET A 978 39.15 15.04 20.21
N THR A 979 39.59 16.07 20.91
CA THR A 979 38.78 16.69 21.97
C THR A 979 37.66 17.54 21.38
N LEU A 980 36.60 17.81 22.16
CA LEU A 980 35.51 18.68 21.74
C LEU A 980 36.01 20.08 21.33
N GLY A 981 37.03 20.59 22.02
CA GLY A 981 37.66 21.87 21.68
C GLY A 981 38.35 21.85 20.31
N GLN A 982 39.09 20.78 20.01
CA GLN A 982 39.73 20.59 18.71
C GLN A 982 38.72 20.45 17.56
N LEU A 983 37.59 19.76 17.81
CA LEU A 983 36.52 19.65 16.82
C LEU A 983 35.89 21.01 16.53
N ILE A 984 35.59 21.79 17.58
CA ILE A 984 35.06 23.15 17.42
C ILE A 984 36.05 24.01 16.62
N GLU A 985 37.32 24.05 17.01
CA GLU A 985 38.36 24.82 16.30
C GLU A 985 38.52 24.37 14.84
N TRP A 986 38.38 23.07 14.57
CA TRP A 986 38.39 22.55 13.22
C TRP A 986 37.20 23.07 12.41
N ILE A 987 35.97 23.02 12.95
CA ILE A 987 34.76 23.56 12.29
C ILE A 987 34.93 25.06 12.04
N GLU A 988 35.39 25.81 13.04
CA GLU A 988 35.65 27.25 12.92
C GLU A 988 36.73 27.54 11.89
N THR A 989 37.74 26.70 11.75
CA THR A 989 38.78 26.88 10.72
C THR A 989 38.26 26.58 9.33
N GLN A 990 37.48 25.50 9.16
CA GLN A 990 36.95 25.10 7.85
C GLN A 990 35.89 26.07 7.34
N THR A 991 35.02 26.54 8.22
CA THR A 991 33.91 27.42 7.86
C THR A 991 34.28 28.90 8.00
N GLY A 992 35.23 29.22 8.88
CA GLY A 992 35.54 30.57 9.35
C GLY A 992 34.36 31.26 10.04
N LEU A 993 33.47 30.47 10.63
CA LEU A 993 32.35 30.94 11.44
C LEU A 993 32.55 30.45 12.87
N HIS A 994 32.14 31.24 13.85
CA HIS A 994 32.25 30.87 15.25
C HIS A 994 31.16 29.87 15.62
N VAL A 995 31.51 28.77 16.30
CA VAL A 995 30.50 27.79 16.74
C VAL A 995 29.82 28.34 17.99
N SER A 996 28.52 28.61 17.91
CA SER A 996 27.72 29.09 19.05
C SER A 996 27.12 27.92 19.85
N MET A 997 26.69 26.86 19.16
CA MET A 997 26.13 25.63 19.74
C MET A 997 26.49 24.40 18.92
N MET A 998 26.60 23.25 19.57
CA MET A 998 26.79 21.95 18.90
C MET A 998 26.06 20.83 19.63
N SER A 999 25.33 20.00 18.89
CA SER A 999 24.57 18.86 19.41
C SER A 999 24.83 17.57 18.62
N SER A 1000 24.49 16.43 19.24
CA SER A 1000 24.35 15.14 18.57
C SER A 1000 22.97 14.59 18.88
N GLY A 1001 22.09 14.55 17.87
CA GLY A 1001 20.66 14.33 18.09
C GLY A 1001 20.11 15.34 19.10
N VAL A 1002 19.45 14.86 20.15
CA VAL A 1002 18.88 15.70 21.22
C VAL A 1002 19.90 16.14 22.29
N ALA A 1003 21.14 15.64 22.24
CA ALA A 1003 22.15 15.90 23.25
C ALA A 1003 22.95 17.19 22.93
N LEU A 1004 22.77 18.24 23.74
CA LEU A 1004 23.52 19.50 23.61
C LEU A 1004 24.92 19.39 24.22
N LEU A 1005 25.92 19.22 23.36
CA LEU A 1005 27.32 18.99 23.74
C LEU A 1005 28.01 20.28 24.16
N TYR A 1006 27.76 21.37 23.43
CA TYR A 1006 28.35 22.68 23.66
C TYR A 1006 27.34 23.79 23.36
N ALA A 1007 27.33 24.84 24.18
CA ALA A 1007 26.68 26.11 23.88
C ALA A 1007 27.41 27.25 24.62
N PHE A 1008 27.53 28.42 23.98
CA PHE A 1008 28.28 29.56 24.53
C PHE A 1008 27.74 30.06 25.88
N PHE A 1009 26.44 29.86 26.16
CA PHE A 1009 25.78 30.26 27.41
C PHE A 1009 25.89 29.21 28.55
N GLN A 1010 26.57 28.09 28.34
CA GLN A 1010 26.82 27.12 29.41
C GLN A 1010 27.82 27.66 30.44
N PRO A 1011 27.75 27.22 31.73
CA PRO A 1011 28.70 27.66 32.75
C PRO A 1011 30.16 27.44 32.32
N LEU A 1012 31.01 28.46 32.47
CA LEU A 1012 32.40 28.47 31.99
C LEU A 1012 33.22 27.26 32.46
N ALA A 1013 33.03 26.81 33.70
CA ALA A 1013 33.70 25.62 34.25
C ALA A 1013 33.36 24.35 33.44
N LYS A 1014 32.08 24.17 33.09
CA LYS A 1014 31.56 23.04 32.33
C LYS A 1014 32.01 23.08 30.88
N VAL A 1015 32.05 24.28 30.27
CA VAL A 1015 32.59 24.47 28.92
C VAL A 1015 34.07 24.09 28.87
N LYS A 1016 34.88 24.59 29.82
CA LYS A 1016 36.32 24.31 29.89
C LYS A 1016 36.61 22.83 30.07
N GLU A 1017 35.85 22.15 30.92
CA GLU A 1017 35.94 20.69 31.13
C GLU A 1017 35.59 19.91 29.84
N ARG A 1018 34.43 20.20 29.23
CA ARG A 1018 33.98 19.49 28.02
C ARG A 1018 34.92 19.72 26.84
N ARG A 1019 35.40 20.95 26.62
CA ARG A 1019 36.35 21.27 25.52
C ARG A 1019 37.67 20.49 25.63
N ALA A 1020 38.12 20.14 26.84
CA ALA A 1020 39.31 19.33 27.07
C ALA A 1020 39.06 17.82 27.00
N THR A 1021 37.81 17.38 26.86
CA THR A 1021 37.40 15.97 26.89
C THR A 1021 37.25 15.42 25.46
N ASP A 1022 37.56 14.13 25.28
CA ASP A 1022 37.34 13.41 24.02
C ASP A 1022 35.87 13.52 23.57
N VAL A 1023 35.66 13.75 22.27
CA VAL A 1023 34.31 13.95 21.69
C VAL A 1023 33.36 12.80 22.03
N ILE A 1024 33.81 11.55 21.96
CA ILE A 1024 32.97 10.38 22.25
C ILE A 1024 32.57 10.36 23.71
N LYS A 1025 33.52 10.60 24.61
CA LYS A 1025 33.23 10.66 26.04
C LYS A 1025 32.23 11.77 26.37
N VAL A 1026 32.35 12.95 25.75
CA VAL A 1026 31.35 14.03 25.94
C VAL A 1026 29.97 13.57 25.49
N VAL A 1027 29.86 12.91 24.33
CA VAL A 1027 28.56 12.41 23.83
C VAL A 1027 27.95 11.40 24.79
N GLU A 1028 28.74 10.45 25.29
CA GLU A 1028 28.28 9.44 26.25
C GLU A 1028 27.85 10.06 27.59
N ASP A 1029 28.64 11.00 28.12
CA ASP A 1029 28.35 11.67 29.40
C ASP A 1029 27.07 12.53 29.32
N VAL A 1030 26.81 13.17 28.17
CA VAL A 1030 25.63 14.04 27.98
C VAL A 1030 24.38 13.24 27.64
N SER A 1031 24.48 12.30 26.71
CA SER A 1031 23.35 11.46 26.30
C SER A 1031 22.99 10.42 27.36
N ARG A 1032 23.94 10.08 28.25
CA ARG A 1032 23.88 8.94 29.19
C ARG A 1032 23.74 7.60 28.48
N VAL A 1033 24.12 7.54 27.20
CA VAL A 1033 24.06 6.35 26.35
C VAL A 1033 25.44 6.09 25.79
N LYS A 1034 25.95 4.88 25.98
CA LYS A 1034 27.23 4.46 25.41
C LYS A 1034 27.15 4.39 23.89
N VAL A 1035 28.17 4.87 23.18
CA VAL A 1035 28.21 4.77 21.71
C VAL A 1035 28.43 3.31 21.31
N PRO A 1036 27.53 2.71 20.50
CA PRO A 1036 27.64 1.29 20.13
C PRO A 1036 28.94 0.95 19.41
N GLU A 1037 29.46 -0.27 19.57
CA GLU A 1037 30.72 -0.72 18.97
C GLU A 1037 30.69 -0.75 17.43
N HIS A 1038 29.53 -1.03 16.84
CA HIS A 1038 29.36 -1.09 15.38
C HIS A 1038 29.36 0.29 14.70
N ARG A 1039 29.18 1.38 15.45
CA ARG A 1039 29.11 2.74 14.90
C ARG A 1039 30.52 3.27 14.64
N ARG A 1040 30.78 3.79 13.42
CA ARG A 1040 32.11 4.31 13.03
C ARG A 1040 32.17 5.84 12.95
N ALA A 1041 31.03 6.49 12.76
CA ALA A 1041 30.94 7.94 12.71
C ALA A 1041 29.77 8.47 13.54
N LEU A 1042 29.89 9.71 14.02
CA LEU A 1042 28.82 10.47 14.66
C LEU A 1042 28.44 11.66 13.79
N VAL A 1043 27.17 12.03 13.84
CA VAL A 1043 26.65 13.25 13.22
C VAL A 1043 26.54 14.32 14.31
N PHE A 1044 27.07 15.51 13.98
CA PHE A 1044 26.92 16.70 14.80
C PHE A 1044 26.25 17.80 13.99
N GLU A 1045 25.27 18.44 14.63
CA GLU A 1045 24.63 19.66 14.15
C GLU A 1045 25.28 20.83 14.88
N ALA A 1046 25.82 21.78 14.13
CA ALA A 1046 26.49 22.96 14.68
C ALA A 1046 25.77 24.22 14.21
N MET A 1047 25.36 25.05 15.17
CA MET A 1047 24.94 26.42 14.90
C MET A 1047 26.18 27.30 14.95
N THR A 1048 26.33 28.15 13.93
CA THR A 1048 27.49 29.03 13.80
C THR A 1048 27.06 30.48 13.65
N GLN A 1049 27.97 31.41 13.97
CA GLN A 1049 27.76 32.85 13.88
C GLN A 1049 28.87 33.48 13.04
N ASN A 1050 28.50 34.51 12.26
CA ASN A 1050 29.47 35.33 11.54
C ASN A 1050 30.04 36.45 12.45
N ASP A 1051 30.97 37.25 11.91
CA ASP A 1051 31.59 38.39 12.64
C ASP A 1051 30.59 39.49 13.07
N LYS A 1052 29.31 39.38 12.68
CA LYS A 1052 28.21 40.30 13.05
C LYS A 1052 27.21 39.66 14.02
N ASP A 1053 27.55 38.51 14.62
CA ASP A 1053 26.69 37.74 15.51
C ASP A 1053 25.37 37.24 14.86
N GLU A 1054 25.32 37.15 13.54
CA GLU A 1054 24.17 36.58 12.82
C GLU A 1054 24.33 35.06 12.72
N ASP A 1055 23.27 34.30 13.01
CA ASP A 1055 23.26 32.85 12.90
C ASP A 1055 23.35 32.41 11.42
N VAL A 1056 24.31 31.55 11.14
CA VAL A 1056 24.59 30.97 9.82
C VAL A 1056 24.55 29.45 9.91
N GLU A 1057 23.78 28.84 9.02
CA GLU A 1057 23.69 27.39 8.89
C GLU A 1057 24.88 26.86 8.06
N ILE A 1058 25.45 25.74 8.51
CA ILE A 1058 26.49 25.00 7.80
C ILE A 1058 26.03 23.56 7.57
N PRO A 1059 26.64 22.80 6.66
CA PRO A 1059 26.38 21.36 6.55
C PRO A 1059 26.66 20.65 7.89
N PHE A 1060 25.93 19.56 8.15
CA PHE A 1060 26.20 18.74 9.32
C PHE A 1060 27.64 18.20 9.28
N VAL A 1061 28.21 17.95 10.46
CA VAL A 1061 29.57 17.44 10.61
C VAL A 1061 29.51 15.93 10.82
N LYS A 1062 30.16 15.18 9.92
CA LYS A 1062 30.37 13.74 10.05
C LYS A 1062 31.75 13.49 10.65
N TYR A 1063 31.76 13.12 11.92
CA TYR A 1063 32.97 12.83 12.68
C TYR A 1063 33.27 11.33 12.67
N ASN A 1064 34.26 10.93 11.89
CA ASN A 1064 34.72 9.54 11.82
C ASN A 1064 35.71 9.27 12.95
N PHE A 1065 35.37 8.35 13.86
CA PHE A 1065 36.14 8.10 15.07
C PHE A 1065 36.66 6.65 15.19
N ARG A 1066 36.31 5.78 14.23
CA ARG A 1066 36.79 4.39 14.13
C ARG A 1066 37.05 3.96 12.69
#